data_AF-A0A131XDH6-F1
#
_entry.id   AF-A0A131XDH6-F1
#
_cell.length_a   1.000
_cell.length_b   1.000
_cell.length_c   1.000
_cell.angle_alpha   90.00
_cell.angle_beta   90.00
_cell.angle_gamma   90.00
#
_symmetry.space_group_name_H-M   'P 1'
#
loop_
_entity.id
_entity.type
_entity.pdbx_description
1 polymer ?
#
loop_
_entity_poly.entity_id
_entity_poly.type
_entity_poly.pdbx_seq_one_letter_code
_entity_poly.pdbx_strand_id
1 'polypeptide(L)'
;CELCKYSFRSLKAKREHLETKKHFVEFLKFYLWEHQDFLVTNKRNVNVSCREIADCIPEIAFQLLPYQELKLTLLVSLDVNSPIKVFLQTCTFIQPTKIFALEDEAGVCEERAQVSIEPGATYSIVLRCLAQEQGSVRIPLAFKFQEDTANERLFTIVRYIDATIWDDGGLNLEPLEPYTFVAPLPRLPDSDLIIHGNRPKSDKIQELERKKPLGLYAVDEQLVEFQKHQLQQWEGMDKDTSKLLTFIKKHLNDPISESTYWGRFSTLLYFEEIQMQTDIRKYDMVGVLLNRCPTQTDCHVLEVPGLVEGRPSVLKGDNIFVRISSQQCEPSSEVQKVLEYEGFVREAGRSSLLVSFSERFERLYIKGMKFDVRFTYNRLPLRLMHRALAMLENASLWNFVLPKCTSSSQPSLKIGRLKLFNEKIASNPEQYTAVKNILLGLHRPYPYLLFGPPGTGKTVTLVEALKQVCMLIPSSHVLVVAPSNSACDLLAERLLEHMSPTEVFRMYSASVHPNNIPEKLTNVANYSPHEKMFVYPSSEKLKKYKVIVATLACAGKLVTADFALNHFTHIFVDEAGQSLEPECLIPVVGLMSPWDPKKAGPGGHLILAGDPKQLGPVIRSRLAQHYHLDVSLLERLMDYGPYQRMANGYYNPQMLTKLLKNFRSHGDIIEVPNEMFYEGELQVHGDELITHSMVHWEELPRKGCPLIFHSVLGRDLRESSCPSYFNPEEVKVVVSYVVSLLQGKSGRGVQIRGKDIGIVSPYRKQVLKIRSALESRGIHEVTAGSTEEFQGQERLVMIISTVRSDKNLLQNDFRHRIGFLKNHKRFNVAVTRAKALLIIVGNPYTLRSDRCWKRLLNLCLKKGAMRGVEYNDGDDHIRELERRFENAGIGECLSPEYQLVFEGKIPISQMTLQEEPQWREEL
;
A
#
# COMPACT_ATOMS: atom_id res chain seq x y z
N CYS A 1 -27.32 0.12 2.66
CA CYS A 1 -27.76 0.94 1.52
C CYS A 1 -26.64 0.94 0.48
N GLU A 2 -26.92 0.65 -0.78
CA GLU A 2 -25.90 0.67 -1.83
C GLU A 2 -25.47 2.09 -2.23
N LEU A 3 -26.40 3.06 -2.18
CA LEU A 3 -26.13 4.49 -2.42
C LEU A 3 -25.34 5.11 -1.26
N CYS A 4 -25.90 5.08 -0.05
CA CYS A 4 -25.33 5.80 1.08
C CYS A 4 -24.24 5.04 1.85
N LYS A 5 -23.96 3.79 1.48
CA LYS A 5 -23.03 2.86 2.17
C LYS A 5 -23.28 2.69 3.68
N TYR A 6 -24.51 2.98 4.13
CA TYR A 6 -24.92 2.77 5.52
C TYR A 6 -25.28 1.29 5.75
N SER A 7 -24.66 0.65 6.74
CA SER A 7 -24.97 -0.72 7.14
C SER A 7 -26.07 -0.73 8.19
N PHE A 8 -27.07 -1.58 7.99
CA PHE A 8 -28.22 -1.68 8.89
C PHE A 8 -28.06 -2.87 9.81
N ARG A 9 -28.46 -2.70 11.07
CA ARG A 9 -28.55 -3.82 12.04
C ARG A 9 -29.94 -4.47 12.07
N SER A 10 -30.94 -3.86 11.45
CA SER A 10 -32.33 -4.34 11.39
C SER A 10 -33.07 -3.83 10.14
N LEU A 11 -34.18 -4.50 9.78
CA LEU A 11 -35.07 -4.05 8.68
C LEU A 11 -35.76 -2.71 9.00
N LYS A 12 -36.04 -2.44 10.28
CA LYS A 12 -36.60 -1.16 10.74
C LYS A 12 -35.62 -0.01 10.46
N ALA A 13 -34.34 -0.19 10.83
CA ALA A 13 -33.28 0.78 10.55
C ALA A 13 -33.03 0.96 9.04
N LYS A 14 -33.31 -0.05 8.21
CA LYS A 14 -33.29 0.08 6.75
C LYS A 14 -34.40 1.02 6.25
N ARG A 15 -35.64 0.84 6.71
CA ARG A 15 -36.78 1.70 6.31
C ARG A 15 -36.57 3.15 6.76
N GLU A 16 -36.23 3.35 8.03
CA GLU A 16 -35.94 4.68 8.59
C GLU A 16 -34.84 5.40 7.81
N HIS A 17 -33.81 4.68 7.35
CA HIS A 17 -32.75 5.27 6.52
C HIS A 17 -33.23 5.68 5.13
N LEU A 18 -34.06 4.87 4.46
CA LEU A 18 -34.56 5.19 3.12
C LEU A 18 -35.43 6.46 3.13
N GLU A 19 -36.09 6.74 4.25
CA GLU A 19 -36.87 7.96 4.49
C GLU A 19 -36.00 9.19 4.84
N THR A 20 -34.67 9.03 5.01
CA THR A 20 -33.80 10.16 5.32
C THR A 20 -33.55 11.06 4.11
N LYS A 21 -33.55 12.38 4.32
CA LYS A 21 -33.12 13.37 3.32
C LYS A 21 -31.73 13.09 2.75
N LYS A 22 -30.82 12.57 3.59
CA LYS A 22 -29.48 12.15 3.16
C LYS A 22 -29.53 11.02 2.14
N HIS A 23 -30.48 10.10 2.26
CA HIS A 23 -30.68 9.05 1.26
C HIS A 23 -31.19 9.61 -0.05
N PHE A 24 -32.21 10.48 0.02
CA PHE A 24 -32.78 11.13 -1.16
C PHE A 24 -31.75 11.95 -1.94
N VAL A 25 -30.94 12.78 -1.28
CA VAL A 25 -29.89 13.57 -1.95
C VAL A 25 -28.83 12.69 -2.61
N GLU A 26 -28.44 11.57 -1.98
CA GLU A 26 -27.48 10.64 -2.61
C GLU A 26 -28.10 9.87 -3.79
N PHE A 27 -29.41 9.62 -3.77
CA PHE A 27 -30.15 9.11 -4.92
C PHE A 27 -30.20 10.13 -6.07
N LEU A 28 -30.46 11.41 -5.78
CA LEU A 28 -30.48 12.48 -6.80
C LEU A 28 -29.12 12.68 -7.47
N LYS A 29 -28.02 12.56 -6.71
CA LYS A 29 -26.66 12.54 -7.27
C LYS A 29 -26.45 11.36 -8.22
N PHE A 30 -26.96 10.18 -7.86
CA PHE A 30 -26.91 9.00 -8.73
C PHE A 30 -27.73 9.22 -10.02
N TYR A 31 -28.95 9.74 -9.90
CA TYR A 31 -29.81 10.05 -11.04
C TYR A 31 -29.16 11.04 -12.01
N LEU A 32 -28.58 12.13 -11.49
CA LEU A 32 -27.82 13.11 -12.28
C LEU A 32 -26.66 12.47 -13.07
N TRP A 33 -26.00 11.48 -12.47
CA TRP A 33 -24.88 10.76 -13.08
C TRP A 33 -25.35 9.79 -14.16
N GLU A 34 -26.34 8.95 -13.87
CA GLU A 34 -26.86 7.95 -14.81
C GLU A 34 -27.47 8.60 -16.05
N HIS A 35 -28.11 9.77 -15.87
CA HIS A 35 -28.69 10.54 -16.96
C HIS A 35 -27.79 11.68 -17.44
N GLN A 36 -26.47 11.62 -17.22
CA GLN A 36 -25.56 12.70 -17.59
C GLN A 36 -25.65 13.03 -19.09
N ASP A 37 -25.58 12.03 -19.96
CA ASP A 37 -25.62 12.24 -21.43
C ASP A 37 -26.95 12.85 -21.87
N PHE A 38 -28.05 12.42 -21.24
CA PHE A 38 -29.36 13.00 -21.49
C PHE A 38 -29.47 14.43 -20.97
N LEU A 39 -29.05 14.72 -19.73
CA LEU A 39 -29.21 16.03 -19.09
C LEU A 39 -28.34 17.11 -19.74
N VAL A 40 -27.20 16.72 -20.30
CA VAL A 40 -26.22 17.62 -20.89
C VAL A 40 -26.55 18.01 -22.33
N THR A 41 -27.26 17.16 -23.08
CA THR A 41 -27.65 17.49 -24.46
C THR A 41 -28.59 18.69 -24.51
N ASN A 42 -28.43 19.51 -25.55
CA ASN A 42 -29.39 20.55 -25.91
C ASN A 42 -30.75 19.91 -26.17
N LYS A 43 -31.81 20.52 -25.64
CA LYS A 43 -33.17 20.01 -25.78
C LYS A 43 -34.08 21.10 -26.33
N ARG A 44 -35.09 20.68 -27.08
CA ARG A 44 -36.20 21.56 -27.50
C ARG A 44 -35.73 22.85 -28.19
N ASN A 45 -34.69 22.76 -29.04
CA ASN A 45 -34.09 23.87 -29.78
C ASN A 45 -33.46 24.98 -28.90
N VAL A 46 -33.24 24.71 -27.61
CA VAL A 46 -32.48 25.59 -26.71
C VAL A 46 -31.01 25.20 -26.75
N ASN A 47 -30.16 26.17 -27.02
CA ASN A 47 -28.71 26.04 -26.98
C ASN A 47 -28.12 26.88 -25.84
N VAL A 48 -27.25 26.25 -25.06
CA VAL A 48 -26.48 26.93 -24.00
C VAL A 48 -25.01 26.89 -24.38
N SER A 49 -24.43 28.06 -24.62
CA SER A 49 -23.03 28.28 -25.02
C SER A 49 -22.34 29.36 -24.17
N CYS A 50 -21.03 29.55 -24.37
CA CYS A 50 -20.22 30.55 -23.68
C CYS A 50 -19.56 31.44 -24.74
N ARG A 51 -19.66 32.77 -24.61
CA ARG A 51 -19.13 33.70 -25.61
C ARG A 51 -17.61 33.57 -25.79
N GLU A 52 -16.90 33.41 -24.69
CA GLU A 52 -15.44 33.36 -24.64
C GLU A 52 -14.87 31.98 -24.97
N ILE A 53 -15.70 30.93 -24.97
CA ILE A 53 -15.29 29.53 -25.20
C ILE A 53 -16.20 28.96 -26.30
N ALA A 54 -15.68 28.93 -27.54
CA ALA A 54 -16.37 28.36 -28.68
C ALA A 54 -16.66 26.86 -28.47
N ASP A 55 -17.85 26.40 -28.91
CA ASP A 55 -18.26 24.99 -28.89
C ASP A 55 -18.20 24.29 -27.51
N CYS A 56 -18.55 25.00 -26.43
CA CYS A 56 -18.55 24.46 -25.06
C CYS A 56 -19.71 23.45 -24.81
N ILE A 57 -19.56 22.23 -25.34
CA ILE A 57 -20.43 21.09 -25.03
C ILE A 57 -19.52 19.90 -24.71
N PRO A 58 -19.69 19.23 -23.57
CA PRO A 58 -20.63 19.50 -22.48
C PRO A 58 -20.08 20.39 -21.35
N GLU A 59 -18.81 20.79 -21.47
CA GLU A 59 -18.01 21.39 -20.40
C GLU A 59 -17.53 22.79 -20.80
N ILE A 60 -17.52 23.70 -19.82
CA ILE A 60 -17.00 25.06 -19.91
C ILE A 60 -15.70 25.06 -19.10
N ALA A 61 -14.59 24.75 -19.78
CA ALA A 61 -13.29 24.57 -19.16
C ALA A 61 -12.41 25.81 -19.30
N PHE A 62 -11.80 26.29 -18.21
CA PHE A 62 -10.89 27.43 -18.22
C PHE A 62 -9.83 27.38 -17.12
N GLN A 63 -8.76 28.16 -17.29
CA GLN A 63 -7.66 28.28 -16.34
C GLN A 63 -7.54 29.72 -15.84
N LEU A 64 -7.19 29.89 -14.56
CA LEU A 64 -6.95 31.21 -13.95
C LEU A 64 -5.89 31.14 -12.86
N LEU A 65 -5.25 32.27 -12.57
CA LEU A 65 -4.33 32.40 -11.44
C LEU A 65 -5.11 32.65 -10.14
N PRO A 66 -4.56 32.25 -8.97
CA PRO A 66 -5.13 32.64 -7.68
C PRO A 66 -5.26 34.16 -7.56
N TYR A 67 -6.35 34.62 -6.96
CA TYR A 67 -6.71 36.04 -6.79
C TYR A 67 -7.01 36.80 -8.10
N GLN A 68 -7.04 36.12 -9.25
CA GLN A 68 -7.50 36.70 -10.50
C GLN A 68 -9.02 36.57 -10.62
N GLU A 69 -9.69 37.69 -10.91
CA GLU A 69 -11.12 37.67 -11.23
C GLU A 69 -11.31 37.37 -12.72
N LEU A 70 -12.16 36.40 -13.04
CA LEU A 70 -12.55 36.07 -14.42
C LEU A 70 -14.07 36.21 -14.57
N LYS A 71 -14.53 36.83 -15.67
CA LYS A 71 -15.95 36.92 -16.03
C LYS A 71 -16.18 36.23 -17.37
N LEU A 72 -17.13 35.31 -17.42
CA LEU A 72 -17.55 34.61 -18.62
C LEU A 72 -19.03 34.89 -18.90
N THR A 73 -19.40 35.00 -20.16
CA THR A 73 -20.76 35.31 -20.60
C THR A 73 -21.41 34.04 -21.16
N LEU A 74 -22.34 33.46 -20.40
CA LEU A 74 -23.16 32.32 -20.81
C LEU A 74 -24.33 32.83 -21.66
N LEU A 75 -24.55 32.22 -22.81
CA LEU A 75 -25.60 32.57 -23.76
C LEU A 75 -26.61 31.43 -23.83
N VAL A 76 -27.87 31.75 -23.54
CA VAL A 76 -29.01 30.84 -23.70
C VAL A 76 -29.81 31.34 -24.90
N SER A 77 -29.73 30.63 -26.03
CA SER A 77 -30.38 30.99 -27.28
C SER A 77 -31.44 29.97 -27.67
N LEU A 78 -32.57 30.44 -28.21
CA LEU A 78 -33.60 29.60 -28.80
C LEU A 78 -33.52 29.68 -30.33
N ASP A 79 -33.48 28.54 -31.02
CA ASP A 79 -33.38 28.55 -32.49
C ASP A 79 -34.56 29.27 -33.14
N VAL A 80 -34.28 29.97 -34.25
CA VAL A 80 -35.28 30.72 -35.03
C VAL A 80 -36.42 29.84 -35.54
N ASN A 81 -36.15 28.55 -35.76
CA ASN A 81 -37.14 27.57 -36.21
C ASN A 81 -37.94 26.93 -35.06
N SER A 82 -37.78 27.41 -33.82
CA SER A 82 -38.51 26.85 -32.69
C SER A 82 -40.01 27.16 -32.81
N PRO A 83 -40.90 26.15 -32.71
CA PRO A 83 -42.34 26.35 -32.84
C PRO A 83 -43.00 26.98 -31.60
N ILE A 84 -42.28 27.08 -30.48
CA ILE A 84 -42.81 27.45 -29.16
C ILE A 84 -41.77 28.32 -28.45
N LYS A 85 -42.20 29.35 -27.71
CA LYS A 85 -41.36 30.13 -26.79
C LYS A 85 -41.10 29.36 -25.49
N VAL A 86 -39.97 29.63 -24.85
CA VAL A 86 -39.54 28.89 -23.65
C VAL A 86 -39.28 29.86 -22.51
N PHE A 87 -39.71 29.52 -21.30
CA PHE A 87 -39.41 30.28 -20.09
C PHE A 87 -38.23 29.66 -19.35
N LEU A 88 -37.18 30.43 -19.12
CA LEU A 88 -36.10 30.05 -18.20
C LEU A 88 -36.57 30.35 -16.77
N GLN A 89 -36.77 29.30 -15.97
CA GLN A 89 -37.26 29.40 -14.60
C GLN A 89 -36.13 29.69 -13.60
N THR A 90 -35.06 28.90 -13.68
CA THR A 90 -33.94 28.99 -12.74
C THR A 90 -32.62 28.66 -13.43
N CYS A 91 -31.54 29.27 -12.96
CA CYS A 91 -30.17 28.92 -13.32
C CYS A 91 -29.37 28.80 -12.01
N THR A 92 -29.00 27.58 -11.62
CA THR A 92 -28.38 27.33 -10.31
C THR A 92 -27.29 26.28 -10.35
N PHE A 93 -26.27 26.44 -9.52
CA PHE A 93 -25.29 25.38 -9.28
C PHE A 93 -25.89 24.29 -8.40
N ILE A 94 -25.79 23.04 -8.83
CA ILE A 94 -26.28 21.89 -8.05
C ILE A 94 -25.45 21.75 -6.75
N GLN A 95 -24.14 22.01 -6.82
CA GLN A 95 -23.27 22.00 -5.65
C GLN A 95 -23.06 23.44 -5.13
N PRO A 96 -23.10 23.65 -3.80
CA PRO A 96 -22.80 24.96 -3.24
C PRO A 96 -21.33 25.33 -3.48
N THR A 97 -21.10 26.57 -3.87
CA THR A 97 -19.77 27.11 -4.19
C THR A 97 -19.68 28.57 -3.78
N LYS A 98 -18.50 28.97 -3.30
CA LYS A 98 -18.12 30.37 -3.06
C LYS A 98 -17.21 30.93 -4.15
N ILE A 99 -16.75 30.06 -5.05
CA ILE A 99 -15.78 30.38 -6.11
C ILE A 99 -16.50 31.00 -7.32
N PHE A 100 -17.73 30.56 -7.57
CA PHE A 100 -18.53 31.04 -8.69
C PHE A 100 -19.76 31.78 -8.20
N ALA A 101 -20.05 32.92 -8.83
CA ALA A 101 -21.30 33.65 -8.68
C ALA A 101 -21.94 33.82 -10.06
N LEU A 102 -23.27 33.81 -10.09
CA LEU A 102 -24.05 34.08 -11.29
C LEU A 102 -24.73 35.43 -11.14
N GLU A 103 -24.63 36.27 -12.17
CA GLU A 103 -25.25 37.59 -12.24
C GLU A 103 -26.07 37.66 -13.53
N ASP A 104 -27.32 38.12 -13.46
CA ASP A 104 -28.20 38.26 -14.62
C ASP A 104 -29.12 39.48 -14.48
N GLU A 105 -29.58 40.05 -15.59
CA GLU A 105 -30.33 41.32 -15.58
C GLU A 105 -31.77 41.17 -15.04
N ALA A 106 -32.39 40.00 -15.22
CA ALA A 106 -33.77 39.77 -14.84
C ALA A 106 -33.94 39.13 -13.45
N GLY A 107 -32.86 38.65 -12.81
CA GLY A 107 -32.89 38.03 -11.48
C GLY A 107 -33.32 36.56 -11.48
N VAL A 108 -33.09 35.84 -12.57
CA VAL A 108 -33.37 34.39 -12.73
C VAL A 108 -32.43 33.56 -11.85
N CYS A 109 -31.17 33.99 -11.68
CA CYS A 109 -30.19 33.29 -10.84
C CYS A 109 -30.47 33.47 -9.34
N GLU A 110 -31.24 34.51 -8.98
CA GLU A 110 -31.68 34.80 -7.60
C GLU A 110 -33.09 34.26 -7.29
N GLU A 111 -33.69 33.49 -8.20
CA GLU A 111 -35.04 32.93 -8.07
C GLU A 111 -36.14 34.02 -7.92
N ARG A 112 -35.88 35.25 -8.39
CA ARG A 112 -36.79 36.40 -8.24
C ARG A 112 -37.76 36.58 -9.42
N ALA A 113 -37.39 36.11 -10.61
CA ALA A 113 -38.20 36.24 -11.82
C ALA A 113 -37.96 35.09 -12.80
N GLN A 114 -38.87 34.94 -13.76
CA GLN A 114 -38.75 34.03 -14.89
C GLN A 114 -38.61 34.84 -16.18
N VAL A 115 -37.77 34.39 -17.11
CA VAL A 115 -37.50 35.09 -18.37
C VAL A 115 -38.09 34.32 -19.54
N SER A 116 -38.84 35.00 -20.40
CA SER A 116 -39.31 34.45 -21.66
C SER A 116 -38.24 34.63 -22.74
N ILE A 117 -37.89 33.54 -23.42
CA ILE A 117 -36.96 33.52 -24.54
C ILE A 117 -37.76 33.24 -25.82
N GLU A 118 -37.87 34.26 -26.66
CA GLU A 118 -38.57 34.19 -27.95
C GLU A 118 -37.67 33.50 -29.02
N PRO A 119 -38.25 32.88 -30.07
CA PRO A 119 -37.48 32.26 -31.14
C PRO A 119 -36.50 33.25 -31.80
N GLY A 120 -35.22 32.88 -31.86
CA GLY A 120 -34.13 33.73 -32.36
C GLY A 120 -33.56 34.72 -31.34
N ALA A 121 -34.12 34.82 -30.13
CA ALA A 121 -33.58 35.64 -29.05
C ALA A 121 -32.48 34.91 -28.27
N THR A 122 -31.59 35.68 -27.64
CA THR A 122 -30.52 35.16 -26.78
C THR A 122 -30.55 35.90 -25.44
N TYR A 123 -30.54 35.14 -24.35
CA TYR A 123 -30.41 35.66 -22.99
C TYR A 123 -28.98 35.45 -22.48
N SER A 124 -28.41 36.46 -21.81
CA SER A 124 -27.04 36.40 -21.28
C SER A 124 -27.01 36.31 -19.76
N ILE A 125 -26.21 35.38 -19.24
CA ILE A 125 -25.93 35.21 -17.82
C ILE A 125 -24.42 35.38 -17.61
N VAL A 126 -24.01 36.20 -16.66
CA VAL A 126 -22.60 36.43 -16.35
C VAL A 126 -22.16 35.48 -15.24
N LEU A 127 -21.17 34.65 -15.54
CA LEU A 127 -20.47 33.82 -14.58
C LEU A 127 -19.23 34.56 -14.07
N ARG A 128 -19.23 34.90 -12.79
CA ARG A 128 -18.08 35.51 -12.11
C ARG A 128 -17.31 34.46 -11.33
N CYS A 129 -16.00 34.36 -11.57
CA CYS A 129 -15.10 33.48 -10.85
C CYS A 129 -14.17 34.29 -9.94
N LEU A 130 -14.19 33.99 -8.64
CA LEU A 130 -13.42 34.64 -7.58
C LEU A 130 -12.69 33.55 -6.78
N ALA A 131 -11.60 33.04 -7.34
CA ALA A 131 -10.82 31.99 -6.72
C ALA A 131 -9.67 32.57 -5.88
N GLN A 132 -9.73 32.39 -4.56
CA GLN A 132 -8.66 32.80 -3.64
C GLN A 132 -7.67 31.66 -3.36
N GLU A 133 -8.09 30.41 -3.54
CA GLU A 133 -7.30 29.22 -3.23
C GLU A 133 -6.96 28.43 -4.50
N GLN A 134 -5.78 27.79 -4.52
CA GLN A 134 -5.33 26.93 -5.60
C GLN A 134 -6.14 25.62 -5.62
N GLY A 135 -6.51 25.15 -6.81
CA GLY A 135 -7.26 23.90 -6.95
C GLY A 135 -7.91 23.75 -8.33
N SER A 136 -8.46 22.57 -8.60
CA SER A 136 -9.35 22.37 -9.75
C SER A 136 -10.76 22.08 -9.24
N VAL A 137 -11.76 22.67 -9.88
CA VAL A 137 -13.15 22.64 -9.41
C VAL A 137 -14.06 22.37 -10.59
N ARG A 138 -14.76 21.23 -10.53
CA ARG A 138 -15.79 20.86 -11.50
C ARG A 138 -17.18 20.81 -10.86
N ILE A 139 -18.08 21.70 -11.29
CA ILE A 139 -19.42 21.89 -10.72
C ILE A 139 -20.50 21.83 -11.81
N PRO A 140 -21.62 21.11 -11.61
CA PRO A 140 -22.74 21.15 -12.54
C PRO A 140 -23.59 22.40 -12.33
N LEU A 141 -23.85 23.11 -13.42
CA LEU A 141 -24.75 24.24 -13.55
C LEU A 141 -26.01 23.79 -14.28
N ALA A 142 -27.17 23.90 -13.63
CA ALA A 142 -28.46 23.47 -14.19
C ALA A 142 -29.29 24.68 -14.62
N PHE A 143 -29.95 24.52 -15.77
CA PHE A 143 -30.89 25.48 -16.36
C PHE A 143 -32.25 24.79 -16.46
N LYS A 144 -33.24 25.27 -15.69
CA LYS A 144 -34.62 24.74 -15.68
C LYS A 144 -35.49 25.57 -16.63
N PHE A 145 -36.17 24.91 -17.55
CA PHE A 145 -37.01 25.53 -18.56
C PHE A 145 -38.45 25.03 -18.49
N GLN A 146 -39.39 25.87 -18.90
CA GLN A 146 -40.81 25.56 -19.07
C GLN A 146 -41.27 25.91 -20.49
N GLU A 147 -41.90 24.96 -21.18
CA GLU A 147 -42.51 25.21 -22.50
C GLU A 147 -43.80 26.02 -22.35
N ASP A 148 -44.02 27.01 -23.23
CA ASP A 148 -45.29 27.74 -23.34
C ASP A 148 -46.35 26.90 -24.08
N THR A 149 -46.81 25.84 -23.42
CA THR A 149 -47.85 24.94 -23.93
C THR A 149 -48.91 24.70 -22.86
N ALA A 150 -50.11 24.27 -23.26
CA ALA A 150 -51.19 23.93 -22.32
C ALA A 150 -50.82 22.83 -21.29
N ASN A 151 -49.74 22.06 -21.54
CA ASN A 151 -49.24 21.01 -20.66
C ASN A 151 -48.05 21.44 -19.81
N GLU A 152 -47.56 22.68 -19.93
CA GLU A 152 -46.49 23.29 -19.13
C GLU A 152 -45.29 22.35 -18.86
N ARG A 153 -44.78 21.70 -19.92
CA ARG A 153 -43.72 20.70 -19.76
C ARG A 153 -42.40 21.34 -19.29
N LEU A 154 -41.85 20.80 -18.20
CA LEU A 154 -40.55 21.19 -17.66
C LEU A 154 -39.43 20.33 -18.27
N PHE A 155 -38.27 20.96 -18.52
CA PHE A 155 -37.05 20.23 -18.88
C PHE A 155 -35.80 20.94 -18.36
N THR A 156 -34.73 20.18 -18.16
CA THR A 156 -33.46 20.69 -17.61
C THR A 156 -32.32 20.43 -18.59
N ILE A 157 -31.46 21.44 -18.75
CA ILE A 157 -30.17 21.34 -19.43
C ILE A 157 -29.07 21.55 -18.38
N VAL A 158 -28.05 20.69 -18.36
CA VAL A 158 -26.92 20.81 -17.45
C VAL A 158 -25.63 21.12 -18.23
N ARG A 159 -24.79 21.99 -17.69
CA ARG A 159 -23.42 22.24 -18.15
C ARG A 159 -22.45 22.02 -17.00
N TYR A 160 -21.24 21.54 -17.32
CA TYR A 160 -20.20 21.41 -16.31
C TYR A 160 -19.23 22.57 -16.40
N ILE A 161 -19.04 23.30 -15.31
CA ILE A 161 -18.00 24.31 -15.19
C ILE A 161 -16.76 23.61 -14.67
N ASP A 162 -15.65 23.65 -15.42
CA ASP A 162 -14.36 23.07 -15.03
C ASP A 162 -13.30 24.18 -14.95
N ALA A 163 -13.01 24.66 -13.74
CA ALA A 163 -12.02 25.70 -13.52
C ALA A 163 -10.75 25.11 -12.89
N THR A 164 -9.61 25.41 -13.50
CA THR A 164 -8.28 25.00 -13.02
C THR A 164 -7.54 26.26 -12.53
N ILE A 165 -7.44 26.43 -11.21
CA ILE A 165 -6.87 27.61 -10.55
C ILE A 165 -5.43 27.31 -10.13
N TRP A 166 -4.47 27.59 -11.02
CA TRP A 166 -3.05 27.29 -10.79
C TRP A 166 -2.14 28.28 -11.50
N ASP A 167 -1.00 28.60 -10.87
CA ASP A 167 0.20 29.01 -11.58
C ASP A 167 0.91 27.73 -12.03
N ASP A 168 0.85 27.45 -13.32
CA ASP A 168 1.28 26.20 -13.93
C ASP A 168 2.79 25.95 -13.77
N GLY A 169 3.59 26.99 -13.46
CA GLY A 169 4.99 26.85 -13.05
C GLY A 169 5.83 25.93 -13.95
N GLY A 170 5.40 25.71 -15.20
CA GLY A 170 5.98 24.79 -16.19
C GLY A 170 5.82 23.28 -15.95
N LEU A 171 5.03 22.79 -14.98
CA LEU A 171 4.88 21.35 -14.72
C LEU A 171 3.80 20.71 -15.61
N ASN A 172 4.20 20.08 -16.73
CA ASN A 172 3.30 19.25 -17.53
C ASN A 172 3.02 17.91 -16.80
N LEU A 173 1.91 17.86 -16.07
CA LEU A 173 1.48 16.68 -15.30
C LEU A 173 0.37 15.86 -16.00
N GLU A 174 -0.01 16.23 -17.22
CA GLU A 174 -0.98 15.47 -18.01
C GLU A 174 -0.43 14.07 -18.38
N PRO A 175 -1.31 13.11 -18.71
CA PRO A 175 -0.87 11.82 -19.23
C PRO A 175 0.00 12.02 -20.47
N LEU A 176 1.19 11.40 -20.48
CA LEU A 176 2.04 11.43 -21.68
C LEU A 176 1.36 10.77 -22.87
N GLU A 177 0.60 9.70 -22.60
CA GLU A 177 -0.19 8.95 -23.57
C GLU A 177 -1.50 8.47 -22.90
N PRO A 178 -2.64 8.40 -23.64
CA PRO A 178 -3.88 7.85 -23.12
C PRO A 178 -3.71 6.42 -22.61
N TYR A 179 -4.44 6.07 -21.55
CA TYR A 179 -4.42 4.69 -21.05
C TYR A 179 -5.01 3.74 -22.09
N THR A 180 -4.22 2.74 -22.48
CA THR A 180 -4.66 1.61 -23.31
C THR A 180 -4.57 0.33 -22.49
N PHE A 181 -5.69 -0.38 -22.40
CA PHE A 181 -5.67 -1.71 -21.78
C PHE A 181 -4.90 -2.65 -22.70
N VAL A 182 -3.72 -3.08 -22.27
CA VAL A 182 -2.98 -4.14 -22.94
C VAL A 182 -3.49 -5.46 -22.40
N ALA A 183 -4.18 -6.23 -23.24
CA ALA A 183 -4.57 -7.60 -22.90
C ALA A 183 -3.32 -8.40 -22.54
N PRO A 184 -3.38 -9.29 -21.52
CA PRO A 184 -2.25 -10.14 -21.19
C PRO A 184 -1.82 -10.90 -22.44
N LEU A 185 -0.51 -10.86 -22.76
CA LEU A 185 0.02 -11.69 -23.85
C LEU A 185 -0.32 -13.16 -23.58
N PRO A 186 -0.62 -13.96 -24.62
CA PRO A 186 -0.86 -15.38 -24.44
C PRO A 186 0.32 -16.01 -23.70
N ARG A 187 0.01 -16.78 -22.65
CA ARG A 187 1.02 -17.42 -21.80
C ARG A 187 1.96 -18.22 -22.70
N LEU A 188 3.26 -17.88 -22.67
CA LEU A 188 4.26 -18.65 -23.40
C LEU A 188 4.22 -20.12 -22.93
N PRO A 189 4.30 -21.13 -23.81
CA PRO A 189 4.37 -22.52 -23.35
C PRO A 189 5.60 -22.71 -22.47
N ASP A 190 5.47 -23.58 -21.47
CA ASP A 190 6.59 -23.98 -20.62
C ASP A 190 7.61 -24.78 -21.46
N SER A 191 8.89 -24.66 -21.12
CA SER A 191 9.99 -25.20 -21.92
C SER A 191 10.08 -26.73 -21.88
N ASP A 192 10.31 -27.35 -23.02
CA ASP A 192 10.65 -28.78 -23.11
C ASP A 192 12.11 -29.04 -22.75
N LEU A 193 13.00 -28.08 -23.04
CA LEU A 193 14.43 -28.17 -22.76
C LEU A 193 15.00 -26.81 -22.35
N ILE A 194 15.68 -26.77 -21.20
CA ILE A 194 16.36 -25.58 -20.69
C ILE A 194 17.88 -25.76 -20.82
N ILE A 195 18.53 -24.83 -21.52
CA ILE A 195 19.98 -24.69 -21.52
C ILE A 195 20.36 -23.75 -20.39
N HIS A 196 20.88 -24.34 -19.32
CA HIS A 196 21.30 -23.59 -18.15
C HIS A 196 22.46 -22.63 -18.44
N GLY A 197 22.35 -21.44 -17.86
CA GLY A 197 23.38 -20.41 -17.89
C GLY A 197 24.55 -20.80 -17.00
N ASN A 198 25.75 -20.33 -17.32
CA ASN A 198 26.85 -20.40 -16.36
C ASN A 198 26.57 -19.39 -15.25
N ARG A 199 26.33 -19.88 -14.02
CA ARG A 199 26.27 -19.01 -12.85
C ARG A 199 27.55 -18.15 -12.80
N PRO A 200 27.47 -16.89 -12.34
CA PRO A 200 28.65 -16.08 -12.09
C PRO A 200 29.74 -16.89 -11.36
N LYS A 201 31.02 -16.69 -11.71
CA LYS A 201 32.20 -17.40 -11.14
C LYS A 201 32.38 -17.29 -9.61
N SER A 202 31.37 -16.85 -8.86
CA SER A 202 31.38 -16.55 -7.43
C SER A 202 31.43 -17.78 -6.52
N ASP A 203 31.03 -18.98 -6.97
CA ASP A 203 30.95 -20.15 -6.07
C ASP A 203 32.32 -20.65 -5.59
N LYS A 204 33.44 -20.33 -6.29
CA LYS A 204 34.80 -20.71 -5.84
C LYS A 204 35.34 -19.85 -4.68
N ILE A 205 34.74 -18.69 -4.42
CA ILE A 205 35.22 -17.70 -3.42
C ILE A 205 34.39 -17.78 -2.12
N GLN A 206 33.28 -18.53 -2.11
CA GLN A 206 32.44 -18.64 -0.92
C GLN A 206 33.03 -19.63 0.09
N GLU A 207 33.36 -19.16 1.29
CA GLU A 207 33.94 -19.99 2.36
C GLU A 207 32.88 -20.74 3.17
N LEU A 208 31.62 -20.25 3.19
CA LEU A 208 30.56 -20.89 3.98
C LEU A 208 30.09 -22.21 3.33
N GLU A 209 30.37 -23.30 4.03
CA GLU A 209 30.02 -24.66 3.64
C GLU A 209 28.49 -24.86 3.52
N ARG A 210 28.05 -25.67 2.55
CA ARG A 210 26.65 -26.07 2.39
C ARG A 210 26.49 -27.54 2.76
N LYS A 211 26.24 -27.82 4.03
CA LYS A 211 26.14 -29.19 4.57
C LYS A 211 24.75 -29.79 4.44
N LYS A 212 23.72 -28.99 4.71
CA LYS A 212 22.32 -29.43 4.59
C LYS A 212 21.77 -29.11 3.20
N PRO A 213 21.27 -30.11 2.44
CA PRO A 213 20.66 -29.84 1.14
C PRO A 213 19.37 -29.04 1.31
N LEU A 214 19.09 -28.16 0.36
CA LEU A 214 17.79 -27.48 0.25
C LEU A 214 16.99 -28.17 -0.84
N GLY A 215 15.89 -28.82 -0.45
CA GLY A 215 14.97 -29.48 -1.39
C GLY A 215 14.47 -28.55 -2.49
N LEU A 216 14.03 -29.11 -3.62
CA LEU A 216 13.47 -28.34 -4.72
C LEU A 216 12.07 -27.81 -4.41
N TYR A 217 11.31 -28.53 -3.57
CA TYR A 217 9.92 -28.24 -3.20
C TYR A 217 9.12 -27.83 -4.43
N ALA A 218 9.09 -28.69 -5.45
CA ALA A 218 8.39 -28.39 -6.70
C ALA A 218 6.88 -28.30 -6.45
N VAL A 219 6.22 -27.37 -7.13
CA VAL A 219 4.76 -27.26 -7.12
C VAL A 219 4.18 -28.47 -7.82
N ASP A 220 3.25 -29.15 -7.17
CA ASP A 220 2.49 -30.26 -7.76
C ASP A 220 1.41 -29.72 -8.72
N GLU A 221 1.27 -30.34 -9.89
CA GLU A 221 0.25 -29.98 -10.88
C GLU A 221 -1.17 -30.06 -10.30
N GLN A 222 -1.43 -30.99 -9.37
CA GLN A 222 -2.72 -31.10 -8.70
C GLN A 222 -3.06 -29.85 -7.88
N LEU A 223 -2.06 -29.21 -7.24
CA LEU A 223 -2.26 -27.97 -6.48
C LEU A 223 -2.61 -26.78 -7.40
N VAL A 224 -2.09 -26.78 -8.62
CA VAL A 224 -2.43 -25.77 -9.64
C VAL A 224 -3.90 -25.88 -10.03
N GLU A 225 -4.37 -27.10 -10.30
CA GLU A 225 -5.79 -27.34 -10.62
C GLU A 225 -6.70 -27.02 -9.42
N PHE A 226 -6.30 -27.37 -8.19
CA PHE A 226 -7.06 -26.97 -6.99
C PHE A 226 -7.19 -25.46 -6.83
N GLN A 227 -6.15 -24.68 -7.13
CA GLN A 227 -6.23 -23.23 -7.08
C GLN A 227 -7.14 -22.67 -8.19
N LYS A 228 -7.02 -23.20 -9.41
CA LYS A 228 -7.84 -22.83 -10.57
C LYS A 228 -9.33 -23.04 -10.30
N HIS A 229 -9.68 -24.18 -9.70
CA HIS A 229 -11.05 -24.52 -9.30
C HIS A 229 -11.44 -24.01 -7.91
N GLN A 230 -10.67 -23.12 -7.28
CA GLN A 230 -10.96 -22.51 -5.97
C GLN A 230 -11.29 -23.54 -4.87
N LEU A 231 -10.55 -24.65 -4.83
CA LEU A 231 -10.77 -25.79 -3.93
C LEU A 231 -12.16 -26.43 -4.11
N GLN A 232 -12.79 -26.37 -5.27
CA GLN A 232 -14.04 -27.07 -5.56
C GLN A 232 -13.78 -28.35 -6.38
N GLN A 233 -14.73 -29.29 -6.34
CA GLN A 233 -14.69 -30.46 -7.23
C GLN A 233 -15.07 -30.02 -8.65
N TRP A 234 -14.48 -30.66 -9.67
CA TRP A 234 -14.77 -30.41 -11.08
C TRP A 234 -15.05 -31.72 -11.82
N GLU A 235 -15.67 -31.59 -13.00
CA GLU A 235 -15.99 -32.73 -13.87
C GLU A 235 -14.73 -33.41 -14.38
N GLY A 236 -14.61 -34.72 -14.18
CA GLY A 236 -13.42 -35.51 -14.57
C GLY A 236 -12.33 -35.63 -13.50
N MET A 237 -12.55 -35.12 -12.29
CA MET A 237 -11.63 -35.34 -11.16
C MET A 237 -11.60 -36.83 -10.76
N ASP A 238 -10.39 -37.39 -10.66
CA ASP A 238 -10.18 -38.76 -10.20
C ASP A 238 -10.41 -38.92 -8.69
N LYS A 239 -10.66 -40.16 -8.26
CA LYS A 239 -10.98 -40.48 -6.86
C LYS A 239 -9.85 -40.11 -5.89
N ASP A 240 -8.59 -40.19 -6.32
CA ASP A 240 -7.45 -39.94 -5.44
C ASP A 240 -7.19 -38.44 -5.28
N THR A 241 -7.29 -37.66 -6.36
CA THR A 241 -7.31 -36.18 -6.29
C THR A 241 -8.47 -35.66 -5.43
N SER A 242 -9.65 -36.29 -5.49
CA SER A 242 -10.78 -35.93 -4.63
C SER A 242 -10.52 -36.20 -3.14
N LYS A 243 -9.85 -37.31 -2.81
CA LYS A 243 -9.40 -37.59 -1.42
C LYS A 243 -8.35 -36.56 -0.97
N LEU A 244 -7.40 -36.21 -1.83
CA LEU A 244 -6.38 -35.20 -1.52
C LEU A 244 -7.02 -33.82 -1.29
N LEU A 245 -7.98 -33.41 -2.13
CA LEU A 245 -8.72 -32.17 -1.92
C LEU A 245 -9.45 -32.17 -0.57
N THR A 246 -10.06 -33.29 -0.19
CA THR A 246 -10.74 -33.45 1.09
C THR A 246 -9.75 -33.35 2.26
N PHE A 247 -8.58 -33.96 2.13
CA PHE A 247 -7.50 -33.87 3.11
C PHE A 247 -7.00 -32.42 3.26
N ILE A 248 -6.72 -31.73 2.15
CA ILE A 248 -6.29 -30.32 2.15
C ILE A 248 -7.35 -29.45 2.83
N LYS A 249 -8.62 -29.59 2.45
CA LYS A 249 -9.73 -28.84 3.06
C LYS A 249 -9.79 -29.04 4.57
N LYS A 250 -9.59 -30.28 5.03
CA LYS A 250 -9.55 -30.58 6.47
C LYS A 250 -8.43 -29.80 7.17
N HIS A 251 -7.20 -29.84 6.64
CA HIS A 251 -6.08 -29.10 7.22
C HIS A 251 -6.27 -27.57 7.19
N LEU A 252 -6.92 -27.05 6.14
CA LEU A 252 -7.19 -25.63 5.99
C LEU A 252 -8.36 -25.11 6.84
N ASN A 253 -9.35 -25.95 7.15
CA ASN A 253 -10.53 -25.56 7.92
C ASN A 253 -10.40 -25.85 9.41
N ASP A 254 -9.75 -26.96 9.79
CA ASP A 254 -9.62 -27.35 11.20
C ASP A 254 -8.72 -26.37 11.98
N PRO A 255 -8.87 -26.22 13.31
CA PRO A 255 -7.96 -25.41 14.12
C PRO A 255 -6.50 -25.82 13.97
N ILE A 256 -5.58 -24.86 14.14
CA ILE A 256 -4.14 -25.13 14.06
C ILE A 256 -3.74 -26.03 15.25
N SER A 257 -3.19 -27.20 14.93
CA SER A 257 -2.70 -28.22 15.86
C SER A 257 -1.40 -28.83 15.31
N GLU A 258 -0.72 -29.65 16.10
CA GLU A 258 0.52 -30.31 15.68
C GLU A 258 0.36 -31.13 14.39
N SER A 259 -0.81 -31.76 14.19
CA SER A 259 -1.08 -32.54 12.97
C SER A 259 -1.56 -31.69 11.79
N THR A 260 -2.22 -30.55 12.02
CA THR A 260 -2.75 -29.72 10.92
C THR A 260 -1.74 -28.67 10.44
N TYR A 261 -0.77 -28.29 11.28
CA TYR A 261 0.15 -27.19 11.05
C TYR A 261 0.92 -27.28 9.73
N TRP A 262 1.64 -28.39 9.52
CA TRP A 262 2.46 -28.59 8.32
C TRP A 262 1.60 -28.56 7.06
N GLY A 263 0.52 -29.34 7.03
CA GLY A 263 -0.37 -29.41 5.87
C GLY A 263 -0.99 -28.06 5.53
N ARG A 264 -1.45 -27.29 6.53
CA ARG A 264 -2.00 -25.94 6.31
C ARG A 264 -0.96 -25.02 5.70
N PHE A 265 0.15 -24.76 6.39
CA PHE A 265 1.10 -23.74 5.94
C PHE A 265 1.85 -24.17 4.67
N SER A 266 2.15 -25.47 4.49
CA SER A 266 2.77 -25.97 3.27
C SER A 266 1.87 -25.74 2.05
N THR A 267 0.58 -26.08 2.15
CA THR A 267 -0.38 -25.84 1.05
C THR A 267 -0.55 -24.34 0.76
N LEU A 268 -0.64 -23.49 1.80
CA LEU A 268 -0.78 -22.05 1.62
C LEU A 268 0.45 -21.42 0.93
N LEU A 269 1.66 -21.88 1.25
CA LEU A 269 2.89 -21.44 0.58
C LEU A 269 2.89 -21.83 -0.90
N TYR A 270 2.42 -23.04 -1.24
CA TYR A 270 2.28 -23.44 -2.64
C TYR A 270 1.25 -22.58 -3.39
N PHE A 271 0.10 -22.25 -2.78
CA PHE A 271 -0.87 -21.34 -3.42
C PHE A 271 -0.33 -19.92 -3.61
N GLU A 272 0.49 -19.43 -2.69
CA GLU A 272 1.21 -18.17 -2.87
C GLU A 272 2.23 -18.27 -4.00
N GLU A 273 2.99 -19.36 -4.07
CA GLU A 273 3.97 -19.63 -5.12
C GLU A 273 3.34 -19.69 -6.52
N ILE A 274 2.22 -20.40 -6.67
CA ILE A 274 1.44 -20.48 -7.91
C ILE A 274 0.98 -19.08 -8.33
N GLN A 275 0.44 -18.28 -7.39
CA GLN A 275 0.01 -16.91 -7.71
C GLN A 275 1.19 -16.01 -8.11
N MET A 276 2.34 -16.11 -7.44
CA MET A 276 3.56 -15.40 -7.80
C MET A 276 4.01 -15.75 -9.22
N GLN A 277 3.94 -17.04 -9.60
CA GLN A 277 4.24 -17.51 -10.95
C GLN A 277 3.25 -16.94 -11.97
N THR A 278 1.95 -17.01 -11.73
CA THR A 278 0.95 -16.43 -12.64
C THR A 278 1.15 -14.93 -12.80
N ASP A 279 1.47 -14.21 -11.73
CA ASP A 279 1.60 -12.76 -11.78
C ASP A 279 2.86 -12.27 -12.50
N ILE A 280 4.00 -12.94 -12.32
CA ILE A 280 5.23 -12.51 -12.99
C ILE A 280 5.17 -12.75 -14.50
N ARG A 281 4.44 -13.79 -14.92
CA ARG A 281 4.27 -14.15 -16.32
C ARG A 281 3.39 -13.18 -17.11
N LYS A 282 2.63 -12.32 -16.43
CA LYS A 282 1.92 -11.20 -17.08
C LYS A 282 2.87 -10.20 -17.72
N TYR A 283 4.15 -10.23 -17.35
CA TYR A 283 5.19 -9.37 -17.90
C TYR A 283 6.05 -10.09 -18.95
N ASP A 284 5.74 -11.33 -19.31
CA ASP A 284 6.43 -12.03 -20.41
C ASP A 284 6.37 -11.17 -21.68
N MET A 285 7.45 -11.15 -22.45
CA MET A 285 7.59 -10.32 -23.65
C MET A 285 7.81 -11.19 -24.88
N VAL A 286 7.30 -10.74 -26.03
CA VAL A 286 7.37 -11.46 -27.31
C VAL A 286 8.10 -10.61 -28.34
N GLY A 287 9.01 -11.23 -29.10
CA GLY A 287 9.66 -10.59 -30.24
C GLY A 287 10.59 -9.40 -29.92
N VAL A 288 11.22 -9.40 -28.74
CA VAL A 288 12.10 -8.32 -28.27
C VAL A 288 13.54 -8.48 -28.76
N LEU A 289 14.24 -7.36 -28.89
CA LEU A 289 15.66 -7.35 -29.25
C LEU A 289 16.54 -7.42 -28.00
N LEU A 290 17.57 -8.25 -28.06
CA LEU A 290 18.67 -8.25 -27.10
C LEU A 290 19.87 -7.56 -27.75
N ASN A 291 20.39 -6.51 -27.13
CA ASN A 291 21.53 -5.76 -27.65
C ASN A 291 22.79 -6.09 -26.86
N ARG A 292 23.93 -6.37 -27.50
CA ARG A 292 25.19 -6.53 -26.77
C ARG A 292 25.55 -5.26 -26.00
N CYS A 293 25.99 -5.42 -24.76
CA CYS A 293 26.42 -4.31 -23.93
C CYS A 293 27.75 -3.73 -24.47
N PRO A 294 27.87 -2.40 -24.67
CA PRO A 294 29.10 -1.78 -25.18
C PRO A 294 30.29 -1.94 -24.23
N THR A 295 30.03 -2.03 -22.92
CA THR A 295 31.06 -2.00 -21.87
C THR A 295 31.43 -3.39 -21.33
N GLN A 296 30.57 -4.40 -21.50
CA GLN A 296 30.78 -5.76 -21.00
C GLN A 296 30.44 -6.78 -22.10
N THR A 297 31.46 -7.46 -22.64
CA THR A 297 31.32 -8.33 -23.82
C THR A 297 30.42 -9.55 -23.61
N ASP A 298 30.26 -10.00 -22.36
CA ASP A 298 29.53 -11.22 -22.00
C ASP A 298 28.09 -10.92 -21.53
N CYS A 299 27.60 -9.71 -21.79
CA CYS A 299 26.29 -9.25 -21.31
C CYS A 299 25.45 -8.62 -22.42
N HIS A 300 24.15 -8.81 -22.32
CA HIS A 300 23.13 -8.25 -23.21
C HIS A 300 22.22 -7.31 -22.44
N VAL A 301 21.80 -6.24 -23.10
CA VAL A 301 20.83 -5.25 -22.63
C VAL A 301 19.46 -5.64 -23.16
N LEU A 302 18.53 -5.85 -22.23
CA LEU A 302 17.12 -6.08 -22.49
C LEU A 302 16.32 -4.86 -22.03
N GLU A 303 15.65 -4.17 -22.93
CA GLU A 303 14.72 -3.09 -22.57
C GLU A 303 13.42 -3.68 -22.01
N VAL A 304 13.06 -3.27 -20.79
CA VAL A 304 11.86 -3.74 -20.08
C VAL A 304 11.06 -2.51 -19.63
N PRO A 305 10.02 -2.12 -20.39
CA PRO A 305 9.12 -1.05 -20.00
C PRO A 305 8.49 -1.34 -18.63
N GLY A 306 8.43 -0.34 -17.74
CA GLY A 306 7.85 -0.51 -16.41
C GLY A 306 8.79 -1.08 -15.34
N LEU A 307 10.07 -1.33 -15.66
CA LEU A 307 11.05 -1.76 -14.66
C LEU A 307 11.24 -0.75 -13.51
N VAL A 308 11.22 0.56 -13.79
CA VAL A 308 11.18 1.63 -12.77
C VAL A 308 9.98 1.45 -11.82
N GLU A 309 8.87 0.94 -12.33
CA GLU A 309 7.65 0.70 -11.57
C GLU A 309 7.71 -0.61 -10.76
N GLY A 310 8.80 -1.38 -10.85
CA GLY A 310 8.96 -2.69 -10.19
C GLY A 310 8.10 -3.78 -10.86
N ARG A 311 7.86 -3.65 -12.16
CA ARG A 311 6.96 -4.49 -12.96
C ARG A 311 7.62 -4.88 -14.28
N PRO A 312 8.29 -6.03 -14.35
CA PRO A 312 8.43 -7.06 -13.31
C PRO A 312 9.42 -6.68 -12.20
N SER A 313 9.23 -7.24 -11.00
CA SER A 313 10.15 -7.06 -9.87
C SER A 313 11.30 -8.05 -10.02
N VAL A 314 12.39 -7.60 -10.64
CA VAL A 314 13.58 -8.41 -10.93
C VAL A 314 14.79 -7.81 -10.22
N LEU A 315 15.55 -8.65 -9.52
CA LEU A 315 16.74 -8.26 -8.77
C LEU A 315 18.01 -8.85 -9.40
N LYS A 316 19.16 -8.30 -8.99
CA LYS A 316 20.47 -8.86 -9.33
C LYS A 316 20.57 -10.31 -8.85
N GLY A 317 20.94 -11.20 -9.77
CA GLY A 317 21.06 -12.64 -9.55
C GLY A 317 19.81 -13.46 -9.90
N ASP A 318 18.68 -12.80 -10.18
CA ASP A 318 17.49 -13.49 -10.68
C ASP A 318 17.74 -14.02 -12.09
N ASN A 319 17.02 -15.08 -12.46
CA ASN A 319 17.09 -15.69 -13.76
C ASN A 319 15.89 -15.30 -14.63
N ILE A 320 16.16 -15.13 -15.92
CA ILE A 320 15.14 -14.98 -16.97
C ILE A 320 15.39 -16.03 -18.03
N PHE A 321 14.36 -16.40 -18.77
CA PHE A 321 14.46 -17.38 -19.84
C PHE A 321 14.20 -16.71 -21.17
N VAL A 322 15.00 -17.07 -22.17
CA VAL A 322 14.94 -16.48 -23.50
C VAL A 322 14.86 -17.58 -24.52
N ARG A 323 13.96 -17.45 -25.50
CA ARG A 323 13.87 -18.33 -26.67
C ARG A 323 13.79 -17.51 -27.94
N ILE A 324 14.16 -18.11 -29.06
CA ILE A 324 14.05 -17.46 -30.38
C ILE A 324 12.56 -17.26 -30.68
N SER A 325 12.18 -16.06 -31.13
CA SER A 325 10.78 -15.77 -31.42
C SER A 325 10.33 -16.51 -32.68
N SER A 326 9.22 -17.24 -32.58
CA SER A 326 8.68 -18.10 -33.65
C SER A 326 8.18 -17.34 -34.89
N GLN A 327 8.08 -16.00 -34.83
CA GLN A 327 7.72 -15.16 -35.97
C GLN A 327 8.78 -15.15 -37.10
N GLN A 328 9.91 -15.84 -36.93
CA GLN A 328 10.97 -16.01 -37.94
C GLN A 328 11.18 -17.47 -38.39
N CYS A 329 10.36 -18.42 -37.93
CA CYS A 329 10.44 -19.81 -38.35
C CYS A 329 9.22 -20.17 -39.21
N GLU A 330 9.45 -20.51 -40.47
CA GLU A 330 8.42 -21.18 -41.28
C GLU A 330 7.95 -22.45 -40.56
N PRO A 331 6.65 -22.82 -40.65
CA PRO A 331 6.12 -23.99 -39.97
C PRO A 331 6.64 -25.27 -40.65
N SER A 332 7.81 -25.75 -40.22
CA SER A 332 8.24 -27.11 -40.50
C SER A 332 7.45 -28.07 -39.60
N SER A 333 6.81 -29.06 -40.21
CA SER A 333 5.80 -30.00 -39.69
C SER A 333 6.27 -30.98 -38.58
N GLU A 334 7.29 -30.64 -37.80
CA GLU A 334 7.69 -31.40 -36.61
C GLU A 334 7.48 -30.53 -35.38
N VAL A 335 6.92 -31.11 -34.31
CA VAL A 335 6.76 -30.46 -33.00
C VAL A 335 8.16 -30.04 -32.50
N GLN A 336 8.55 -28.81 -32.83
CA GLN A 336 9.84 -28.26 -32.46
C GLN A 336 9.84 -28.09 -30.94
N LYS A 337 10.63 -28.91 -30.23
CA LYS A 337 10.80 -28.81 -28.77
C LYS A 337 11.13 -27.36 -28.40
N VAL A 338 10.37 -26.79 -27.47
CA VAL A 338 10.56 -25.41 -27.02
C VAL A 338 11.85 -25.32 -26.22
N LEU A 339 12.91 -24.80 -26.86
CA LEU A 339 14.23 -24.63 -26.28
C LEU A 339 14.38 -23.23 -25.66
N GLU A 340 14.66 -23.18 -24.36
CA GLU A 340 14.91 -21.93 -23.64
C GLU A 340 16.36 -21.85 -23.13
N TYR A 341 16.90 -20.63 -23.13
CA TYR A 341 18.21 -20.30 -22.60
C TYR A 341 18.06 -19.51 -21.31
N GLU A 342 18.68 -19.99 -20.23
CA GLU A 342 18.68 -19.31 -18.94
C GLU A 342 19.72 -18.17 -18.93
N GLY A 343 19.26 -16.96 -18.65
CA GLY A 343 20.07 -15.77 -18.44
C GLY A 343 20.03 -15.30 -16.99
N PHE A 344 21.15 -14.79 -16.47
CA PHE A 344 21.25 -14.23 -15.12
C PHE A 344 21.34 -12.71 -15.16
N VAL A 345 20.50 -12.04 -14.37
CA VAL A 345 20.49 -10.58 -14.24
C VAL A 345 21.72 -10.12 -13.46
N ARG A 346 22.57 -9.33 -14.10
CA ARG A 346 23.78 -8.75 -13.52
C ARG A 346 23.51 -7.40 -12.85
N GLU A 347 22.65 -6.62 -13.49
CA GLU A 347 22.27 -5.29 -13.04
C GLU A 347 20.86 -4.97 -13.55
N ALA A 348 20.09 -4.26 -12.73
CA ALA A 348 18.78 -3.74 -13.11
C ALA A 348 18.86 -2.20 -13.14
N GLY A 349 18.76 -1.63 -14.33
CA GLY A 349 18.75 -0.19 -14.56
C GLY A 349 17.36 0.42 -14.38
N ARG A 350 17.15 1.61 -14.94
CA ARG A 350 15.84 2.29 -14.90
C ARG A 350 14.82 1.60 -15.82
N SER A 351 15.15 1.42 -17.09
CA SER A 351 14.26 0.79 -18.10
C SER A 351 14.86 -0.45 -18.75
N SER A 352 16.03 -0.89 -18.31
CA SER A 352 16.75 -1.99 -18.94
C SER A 352 17.42 -2.92 -17.95
N LEU A 353 17.52 -4.19 -18.33
CA LEU A 353 18.22 -5.24 -17.59
C LEU A 353 19.50 -5.61 -18.30
N LEU A 354 20.59 -5.74 -17.54
CA LEU A 354 21.83 -6.31 -18.02
C LEU A 354 21.84 -7.81 -17.67
N VAL A 355 21.89 -8.67 -18.68
CA VAL A 355 21.71 -10.12 -18.53
C VAL A 355 22.88 -10.87 -19.17
N SER A 356 23.41 -11.86 -18.47
CA SER A 356 24.47 -12.75 -19.00
C SER A 356 23.94 -14.14 -19.28
N PHE A 357 24.33 -14.74 -20.40
CA PHE A 357 23.88 -16.08 -20.83
C PHE A 357 25.02 -17.10 -20.86
N SER A 358 24.71 -18.35 -21.22
CA SER A 358 25.71 -19.38 -21.48
C SER A 358 26.47 -19.14 -22.78
N GLU A 359 27.67 -19.70 -22.88
CA GLU A 359 28.47 -19.65 -24.12
C GLU A 359 27.72 -20.24 -25.33
N ARG A 360 26.84 -21.21 -25.09
CA ARG A 360 25.99 -21.80 -26.14
C ARG A 360 25.00 -20.78 -26.72
N PHE A 361 24.46 -19.90 -25.89
CA PHE A 361 23.63 -18.78 -26.35
C PHE A 361 24.46 -17.78 -27.16
N GLU A 362 25.66 -17.44 -26.69
CA GLU A 362 26.54 -16.47 -27.38
C GLU A 362 26.93 -16.90 -28.81
N ARG A 363 27.05 -18.21 -29.06
CA ARG A 363 27.28 -18.74 -30.41
C ARG A 363 26.06 -18.65 -31.32
N LEU A 364 24.86 -18.69 -30.75
CA LEU A 364 23.61 -18.59 -31.48
C LEU A 364 23.21 -17.13 -31.74
N TYR A 365 23.59 -16.23 -30.85
CA TYR A 365 23.20 -14.83 -30.93
C TYR A 365 23.73 -14.13 -32.18
N ILE A 366 22.82 -13.54 -32.95
CA ILE A 366 23.11 -12.65 -34.07
C ILE A 366 22.40 -11.31 -33.83
N LYS A 367 23.10 -10.20 -34.08
CA LYS A 367 22.53 -8.85 -33.91
C LYS A 367 21.27 -8.70 -34.77
N GLY A 368 20.16 -8.29 -34.16
CA GLY A 368 18.87 -8.11 -34.83
C GLY A 368 17.91 -9.31 -34.69
N MET A 369 18.35 -10.43 -34.10
CA MET A 369 17.45 -11.52 -33.73
C MET A 369 16.43 -11.06 -32.69
N LYS A 370 15.20 -11.55 -32.86
CA LYS A 370 14.10 -11.32 -31.92
C LYS A 370 13.93 -12.54 -31.01
N PHE A 371 13.65 -12.27 -29.75
CA PHE A 371 13.50 -13.28 -28.73
C PHE A 371 12.20 -13.09 -27.96
N ASP A 372 11.63 -14.18 -27.48
CA ASP A 372 10.61 -14.14 -26.44
C ASP A 372 11.29 -14.27 -25.08
N VAL A 373 10.86 -13.48 -24.11
CA VAL A 373 11.42 -13.43 -22.76
C VAL A 373 10.36 -13.86 -21.76
N ARG A 374 10.71 -14.87 -20.96
CA ARG A 374 9.91 -15.37 -19.85
C ARG A 374 10.55 -14.96 -18.53
N PHE A 375 9.81 -14.20 -17.72
CA PHE A 375 10.30 -13.73 -16.43
C PHE A 375 10.05 -14.77 -15.33
N THR A 376 10.94 -14.81 -14.34
CA THR A 376 10.77 -15.65 -13.15
C THR A 376 11.11 -14.90 -11.88
N TYR A 377 10.78 -15.50 -10.74
CA TYR A 377 10.97 -14.92 -9.41
C TYR A 377 11.88 -15.82 -8.56
N ASN A 378 12.49 -15.23 -7.54
CA ASN A 378 13.35 -15.95 -6.63
C ASN A 378 12.55 -16.86 -5.69
N ARG A 379 12.65 -18.18 -5.91
CA ARG A 379 12.00 -19.22 -5.07
C ARG A 379 12.73 -19.49 -3.75
N LEU A 380 13.91 -18.92 -3.51
CA LEU A 380 14.72 -19.23 -2.33
C LEU A 380 13.97 -18.99 -1.00
N PRO A 381 13.28 -17.86 -0.76
CA PRO A 381 12.56 -17.66 0.49
C PRO A 381 11.47 -18.71 0.74
N LEU A 382 10.69 -19.04 -0.29
CA LEU A 382 9.63 -20.07 -0.22
C LEU A 382 10.22 -21.45 0.12
N ARG A 383 11.30 -21.84 -0.55
CA ARG A 383 11.99 -23.12 -0.28
C ARG A 383 12.54 -23.18 1.14
N LEU A 384 13.07 -22.07 1.67
CA LEU A 384 13.53 -21.99 3.06
C LEU A 384 12.37 -22.16 4.05
N MET A 385 11.20 -21.59 3.76
CA MET A 385 10.00 -21.77 4.56
C MET A 385 9.49 -23.22 4.53
N HIS A 386 9.39 -23.85 3.36
CA HIS A 386 9.02 -25.27 3.26
C HIS A 386 9.99 -26.17 4.03
N ARG A 387 11.29 -25.87 3.98
CA ARG A 387 12.29 -26.58 4.79
C ARG A 387 12.05 -26.38 6.28
N ALA A 388 11.79 -25.15 6.72
CA ALA A 388 11.51 -24.87 8.13
C ALA A 388 10.27 -25.65 8.62
N LEU A 389 9.21 -25.70 7.82
CA LEU A 389 8.01 -26.50 8.11
C LEU A 389 8.30 -28.00 8.20
N ALA A 390 9.04 -28.56 7.23
CA ALA A 390 9.40 -29.98 7.22
C ALA A 390 10.33 -30.37 8.40
N MET A 391 11.20 -29.46 8.84
CA MET A 391 12.06 -29.68 9.99
C MET A 391 11.32 -29.54 11.33
N LEU A 392 10.24 -28.75 11.37
CA LEU A 392 9.47 -28.50 12.59
C LEU A 392 8.85 -29.79 13.16
N GLU A 393 8.27 -30.63 12.31
CA GLU A 393 7.63 -31.90 12.71
C GLU A 393 8.61 -32.82 13.46
N ASN A 394 9.89 -32.78 13.09
CA ASN A 394 10.93 -33.65 13.64
C ASN A 394 11.65 -33.06 14.86
N ALA A 395 11.49 -31.76 15.14
CA ALA A 395 12.34 -31.02 16.08
C ALA A 395 11.76 -30.83 17.49
N SER A 396 10.53 -31.30 17.76
CA SER A 396 9.81 -31.10 19.04
C SER A 396 9.78 -29.63 19.50
N LEU A 397 9.71 -28.68 18.55
CA LEU A 397 9.72 -27.23 18.80
C LEU A 397 8.31 -26.65 19.03
N TRP A 398 7.31 -27.49 19.27
CA TRP A 398 5.91 -27.08 19.40
C TRP A 398 5.69 -26.05 20.51
N ASN A 399 6.54 -25.99 21.54
CA ASN A 399 6.46 -24.96 22.57
C ASN A 399 6.65 -23.52 22.02
N PHE A 400 7.41 -23.35 20.93
CA PHE A 400 7.59 -22.04 20.30
C PHE A 400 6.41 -21.62 19.42
N VAL A 401 5.60 -22.58 18.96
CA VAL A 401 4.57 -22.36 17.93
C VAL A 401 3.15 -22.52 18.50
N LEU A 402 2.97 -23.48 19.39
CA LEU A 402 1.71 -23.88 20.04
C LEU A 402 1.93 -23.97 21.57
N PRO A 403 2.03 -22.82 22.26
CA PRO A 403 2.25 -22.76 23.70
C PRO A 403 1.03 -23.31 24.46
N LYS A 404 1.18 -24.49 25.08
CA LYS A 404 0.17 -25.11 25.95
C LYS A 404 0.51 -24.77 27.40
N CYS A 405 -0.12 -23.74 27.96
CA CYS A 405 0.09 -23.17 29.30
C CYS A 405 0.72 -24.15 30.34
N THR A 406 1.92 -23.86 30.87
CA THR A 406 2.54 -24.60 31.98
C THR A 406 3.16 -23.67 33.04
N SER A 407 3.49 -24.24 34.20
CA SER A 407 4.10 -23.57 35.35
C SER A 407 5.43 -22.89 35.04
N SER A 408 5.68 -21.74 35.68
CA SER A 408 6.88 -20.91 35.46
C SER A 408 8.18 -21.71 35.62
N SER A 409 9.13 -21.53 34.70
CA SER A 409 10.48 -22.04 34.89
C SER A 409 11.21 -21.21 35.96
N GLN A 410 12.06 -21.87 36.77
CA GLN A 410 12.89 -21.13 37.71
C GLN A 410 13.81 -20.15 36.94
N PRO A 411 14.00 -18.91 37.43
CA PRO A 411 14.84 -17.93 36.75
C PRO A 411 16.25 -18.47 36.52
N SER A 412 16.79 -18.34 35.31
CA SER A 412 18.15 -18.79 35.00
C SER A 412 19.24 -18.04 35.77
N LEU A 413 18.93 -16.85 36.28
CA LEU A 413 19.88 -15.94 36.90
C LEU A 413 19.23 -15.26 38.12
N LYS A 414 19.97 -15.17 39.23
CA LYS A 414 19.61 -14.31 40.37
C LYS A 414 20.21 -12.93 40.13
N ILE A 415 19.40 -11.96 39.75
CA ILE A 415 19.87 -10.63 39.36
C ILE A 415 19.38 -9.57 40.35
N GLY A 416 20.31 -8.72 40.80
CA GLY A 416 20.01 -7.48 41.53
C GLY A 416 19.52 -6.35 40.61
N ARG A 417 19.82 -5.09 40.94
CA ARG A 417 19.48 -3.94 40.10
C ARG A 417 20.36 -3.92 38.84
N LEU A 418 19.75 -3.84 37.66
CA LEU A 418 20.47 -3.80 36.39
C LEU A 418 21.20 -2.46 36.21
N LYS A 419 22.46 -2.51 35.76
CA LYS A 419 23.20 -1.34 35.29
C LYS A 419 22.93 -1.17 33.79
N LEU A 420 21.95 -0.32 33.46
CA LEU A 420 21.52 -0.10 32.09
C LEU A 420 22.54 0.75 31.31
N PHE A 421 22.67 0.50 30.01
CA PHE A 421 23.46 1.38 29.13
C PHE A 421 22.69 2.67 28.82
N ASN A 422 21.36 2.57 28.68
CA ASN A 422 20.49 3.72 28.53
C ASN A 422 19.70 4.01 29.83
N GLU A 423 20.10 5.06 30.55
CA GLU A 423 19.44 5.46 31.80
C GLU A 423 17.97 5.85 31.63
N LYS A 424 17.55 6.30 30.43
CA LYS A 424 16.15 6.65 30.16
C LYS A 424 15.23 5.44 30.34
N ILE A 425 15.72 4.22 30.09
CA ILE A 425 14.96 2.98 30.28
C ILE A 425 14.68 2.73 31.77
N ALA A 426 15.55 3.17 32.68
CA ALA A 426 15.33 2.98 34.12
C ALA A 426 14.07 3.71 34.61
N SER A 427 13.73 4.84 33.97
CA SER A 427 12.52 5.63 34.26
C SER A 427 11.24 5.09 33.59
N ASN A 428 11.37 4.10 32.70
CA ASN A 428 10.28 3.52 31.94
C ASN A 428 9.98 2.09 32.44
N PRO A 429 8.90 1.89 33.23
CA PRO A 429 8.64 0.60 33.88
C PRO A 429 8.37 -0.52 32.87
N GLU A 430 7.71 -0.23 31.74
CA GLU A 430 7.41 -1.23 30.71
C GLU A 430 8.70 -1.69 30.02
N GLN A 431 9.56 -0.76 29.60
CA GLN A 431 10.84 -1.09 28.95
C GLN A 431 11.79 -1.83 29.92
N TYR A 432 11.88 -1.37 31.17
CA TYR A 432 12.70 -2.03 32.20
C TYR A 432 12.22 -3.46 32.50
N THR A 433 10.90 -3.66 32.61
CA THR A 433 10.29 -4.97 32.84
C THR A 433 10.58 -5.90 31.66
N ALA A 434 10.51 -5.40 30.43
CA ALA A 434 10.85 -6.18 29.24
C ALA A 434 12.30 -6.64 29.24
N VAL A 435 13.25 -5.73 29.48
CA VAL A 435 14.69 -6.06 29.56
C VAL A 435 14.94 -7.10 30.65
N LYS A 436 14.35 -6.92 31.83
CA LYS A 436 14.48 -7.84 32.96
C LYS A 436 13.92 -9.24 32.63
N ASN A 437 12.75 -9.33 32.01
CA ASN A 437 12.11 -10.61 31.71
C ASN A 437 12.81 -11.36 30.57
N ILE A 438 13.30 -10.65 29.55
CA ILE A 438 14.14 -11.24 28.49
C ILE A 438 15.41 -11.86 29.09
N LEU A 439 16.06 -11.15 30.02
CA LEU A 439 17.28 -11.63 30.66
C LEU A 439 17.03 -12.80 31.62
N LEU A 440 15.93 -12.78 32.38
CA LEU A 440 15.59 -13.83 33.34
C LEU A 440 15.03 -15.11 32.70
N GLY A 441 14.39 -15.01 31.53
CA GLY A 441 13.83 -16.15 30.80
C GLY A 441 12.80 -16.96 31.60
N LEU A 442 11.91 -16.29 32.35
CA LEU A 442 11.02 -16.86 33.37
C LEU A 442 9.97 -17.88 32.86
N HIS A 443 9.67 -17.85 31.56
CA HIS A 443 8.65 -18.72 30.93
C HIS A 443 9.23 -19.52 29.77
N ARG A 444 10.55 -19.75 29.74
CA ARG A 444 11.13 -20.72 28.80
C ARG A 444 10.52 -22.10 29.08
N PRO A 445 10.16 -22.88 28.04
CA PRO A 445 10.56 -22.74 26.65
C PRO A 445 9.67 -21.86 25.75
N TYR A 446 8.71 -21.10 26.27
CA TYR A 446 7.84 -20.27 25.43
C TYR A 446 8.54 -18.99 24.93
N PRO A 447 8.15 -18.44 23.77
CA PRO A 447 8.69 -17.18 23.28
C PRO A 447 8.35 -16.00 24.21
N TYR A 448 9.23 -15.01 24.31
CA TYR A 448 8.89 -13.74 24.94
C TYR A 448 8.40 -12.74 23.90
N LEU A 449 7.23 -12.12 24.11
CA LEU A 449 6.62 -11.20 23.16
C LEU A 449 6.79 -9.74 23.62
N LEU A 450 7.40 -8.91 22.77
CA LEU A 450 7.48 -7.47 22.98
C LEU A 450 6.53 -6.76 22.01
N PHE A 451 5.36 -6.36 22.52
CA PHE A 451 4.41 -5.57 21.77
C PHE A 451 4.79 -4.09 21.85
N GLY A 452 5.34 -3.56 20.76
CA GLY A 452 5.78 -2.17 20.68
C GLY A 452 5.01 -1.36 19.63
N PRO A 453 3.92 -0.66 20.01
CA PRO A 453 3.25 0.34 19.19
C PRO A 453 4.24 1.38 18.61
N PRO A 454 3.88 2.12 17.54
CA PRO A 454 4.82 3.02 16.89
C PRO A 454 5.32 4.09 17.85
N GLY A 455 6.62 4.40 17.77
CA GLY A 455 7.26 5.43 18.60
C GLY A 455 7.49 5.05 20.07
N THR A 456 7.17 3.82 20.50
CA THR A 456 7.31 3.40 21.92
C THR A 456 8.71 2.96 22.34
N GLY A 457 9.68 3.04 21.43
CA GLY A 457 11.08 2.67 21.70
C GLY A 457 11.37 1.17 21.61
N LYS A 458 10.55 0.37 20.92
CA LYS A 458 10.74 -1.09 20.71
C LYS A 458 12.21 -1.47 20.42
N THR A 459 12.81 -0.88 19.39
CA THR A 459 14.21 -1.14 18.99
C THR A 459 15.20 -0.71 20.07
N VAL A 460 14.93 0.37 20.83
CA VAL A 460 15.78 0.80 21.96
C VAL A 460 15.76 -0.25 23.07
N THR A 461 14.57 -0.76 23.41
CA THR A 461 14.38 -1.82 24.41
C THR A 461 15.09 -3.12 24.00
N LEU A 462 14.98 -3.52 22.72
CA LEU A 462 15.66 -4.72 22.21
C LEU A 462 17.18 -4.60 22.25
N VAL A 463 17.71 -3.45 21.82
CA VAL A 463 19.16 -3.19 21.86
C VAL A 463 19.68 -3.22 23.29
N GLU A 464 18.97 -2.63 24.24
CA GLU A 464 19.35 -2.70 25.66
C GLU A 464 19.31 -4.15 26.15
N ALA A 465 18.22 -4.88 25.91
CA ALA A 465 18.09 -6.27 26.34
C ALA A 465 19.22 -7.15 25.77
N LEU A 466 19.57 -6.96 24.49
CA LEU A 466 20.65 -7.69 23.85
C LEU A 466 22.00 -7.37 24.48
N LYS A 467 22.31 -6.08 24.73
CA LYS A 467 23.54 -5.68 25.41
C LYS A 467 23.64 -6.29 26.81
N GLN A 468 22.53 -6.30 27.57
CA GLN A 468 22.48 -6.92 28.90
C GLN A 468 22.70 -8.43 28.84
N VAL A 469 22.08 -9.13 27.88
CA VAL A 469 22.31 -10.57 27.65
C VAL A 469 23.79 -10.84 27.38
N CYS A 470 24.40 -10.11 26.44
CA CYS A 470 25.80 -10.29 26.11
C CYS A 470 26.75 -9.95 27.26
N MET A 471 26.42 -8.97 28.10
CA MET A 471 27.26 -8.57 29.23
C MET A 471 27.15 -9.54 30.41
N LEU A 472 25.93 -9.95 30.77
CA LEU A 472 25.66 -10.73 31.98
C LEU A 472 25.70 -12.25 31.77
N ILE A 473 25.65 -12.70 30.51
CA ILE A 473 25.74 -14.11 30.13
C ILE A 473 26.94 -14.27 29.19
N PRO A 474 28.17 -14.47 29.71
CA PRO A 474 29.37 -14.52 28.88
C PRO A 474 29.36 -15.62 27.81
N SER A 475 28.66 -16.72 28.06
CA SER A 475 28.49 -17.84 27.11
C SER A 475 27.43 -17.59 26.03
N SER A 476 26.72 -16.45 26.07
CA SER A 476 25.67 -16.16 25.10
C SER A 476 26.25 -15.88 23.72
N HIS A 477 25.72 -16.57 22.71
CA HIS A 477 25.75 -16.11 21.33
C HIS A 477 24.33 -15.75 20.91
N VAL A 478 24.20 -14.64 20.19
CA VAL A 478 22.92 -14.02 19.87
C VAL A 478 22.77 -13.91 18.34
N LEU A 479 21.62 -14.36 17.84
CA LEU A 479 21.21 -14.13 16.47
C LEU A 479 20.08 -13.10 16.46
N VAL A 480 20.29 -12.00 15.73
CA VAL A 480 19.30 -10.93 15.55
C VAL A 480 18.81 -10.99 14.11
N VAL A 481 17.49 -11.07 13.96
CA VAL A 481 16.85 -11.18 12.66
C VAL A 481 15.68 -10.23 12.51
N ALA A 482 15.46 -9.77 11.29
CA ALA A 482 14.30 -8.98 10.89
C ALA A 482 13.93 -9.30 9.43
N PRO A 483 12.69 -9.03 8.99
CA PRO A 483 12.28 -9.27 7.60
C PRO A 483 12.98 -8.33 6.60
N SER A 484 13.31 -7.10 7.00
CA SER A 484 13.93 -6.09 6.12
C SER A 484 15.40 -5.82 6.44
N ASN A 485 16.19 -5.44 5.42
CA ASN A 485 17.58 -5.03 5.61
C ASN A 485 17.67 -3.74 6.44
N SER A 486 16.79 -2.76 6.23
CA SER A 486 16.79 -1.50 6.98
C SER A 486 16.60 -1.69 8.49
N ALA A 487 15.73 -2.63 8.91
CA ALA A 487 15.55 -2.97 10.32
C ALA A 487 16.81 -3.64 10.89
N CYS A 488 17.43 -4.56 10.14
CA CYS A 488 18.69 -5.20 10.53
C CYS A 488 19.82 -4.17 10.68
N ASP A 489 19.90 -3.21 9.76
CA ASP A 489 20.96 -2.20 9.72
C ASP A 489 20.84 -1.26 10.93
N LEU A 490 19.62 -0.80 11.24
CA LEU A 490 19.35 0.01 12.43
C LEU A 490 19.75 -0.71 13.74
N LEU A 491 19.46 -2.01 13.85
CA LEU A 491 19.86 -2.82 15.00
C LEU A 491 21.38 -2.93 15.09
N ALA A 492 22.06 -3.25 13.98
CA ALA A 492 23.51 -3.38 13.94
C ALA A 492 24.21 -2.07 14.31
N GLU A 493 23.76 -0.93 13.77
CA GLU A 493 24.34 0.39 14.08
C GLU A 493 24.25 0.72 15.57
N ARG A 494 23.09 0.49 16.20
CA ARG A 494 22.90 0.77 17.63
C ARG A 494 23.65 -0.18 18.57
N LEU A 495 23.97 -1.38 18.09
CA LEU A 495 24.82 -2.32 18.82
C LEU A 495 26.27 -1.83 18.83
N LEU A 496 26.78 -1.38 17.68
CA LEU A 496 28.15 -0.86 17.52
C LEU A 496 28.45 0.39 18.35
N GLU A 497 27.43 1.12 18.82
CA GLU A 497 27.64 2.25 19.73
C GLU A 497 28.31 1.83 21.06
N HIS A 498 28.15 0.58 21.50
CA HIS A 498 28.63 0.10 22.81
C HIS A 498 29.29 -1.29 22.75
N MET A 499 29.37 -1.91 21.57
CA MET A 499 30.02 -3.22 21.34
C MET A 499 31.17 -3.07 20.36
N SER A 500 32.17 -3.94 20.47
CA SER A 500 33.30 -3.90 19.54
C SER A 500 32.86 -4.36 18.13
N PRO A 501 33.42 -3.79 17.06
CA PRO A 501 33.19 -4.28 15.69
C PRO A 501 33.59 -5.75 15.49
N THR A 502 34.48 -6.30 16.33
CA THR A 502 34.89 -7.71 16.29
C THR A 502 33.85 -8.67 16.88
N GLU A 503 32.88 -8.17 17.65
CA GLU A 503 31.84 -9.00 18.28
C GLU A 503 30.56 -9.07 17.43
N VAL A 504 30.34 -8.10 16.54
CA VAL A 504 29.10 -7.94 15.77
C VAL A 504 29.37 -8.19 14.29
N PHE A 505 28.57 -9.04 13.66
CA PHE A 505 28.65 -9.32 12.23
C PHE A 505 27.32 -9.09 11.53
N ARG A 506 27.31 -8.28 10.46
CA ARG A 506 26.12 -7.97 9.65
C ARG A 506 26.16 -8.78 8.34
N MET A 507 25.27 -9.76 8.21
CA MET A 507 25.21 -10.66 7.05
C MET A 507 24.14 -10.23 6.03
N TYR A 508 24.57 -9.68 4.88
CA TYR A 508 23.71 -9.31 3.75
C TYR A 508 23.55 -10.42 2.72
N SER A 509 22.43 -10.38 1.97
CA SER A 509 22.22 -11.17 0.76
C SER A 509 23.05 -10.64 -0.40
N ALA A 510 23.43 -11.52 -1.33
CA ALA A 510 24.18 -11.16 -2.54
C ALA A 510 23.39 -10.28 -3.53
N SER A 511 22.06 -10.21 -3.36
CA SER A 511 21.15 -9.40 -4.18
C SER A 511 21.09 -7.92 -3.74
N VAL A 512 21.67 -7.56 -2.60
CA VAL A 512 21.65 -6.18 -2.08
C VAL A 512 22.62 -5.31 -2.90
N HIS A 513 22.21 -4.10 -3.24
CA HIS A 513 23.09 -3.15 -3.92
C HIS A 513 24.13 -2.58 -2.94
N PRO A 514 25.44 -2.56 -3.26
CA PRO A 514 26.49 -2.11 -2.34
C PRO A 514 26.27 -0.69 -1.78
N ASN A 515 25.75 0.23 -2.59
CA ASN A 515 25.45 1.61 -2.15
C ASN A 515 24.37 1.70 -1.06
N ASN A 516 23.62 0.63 -0.81
CA ASN A 516 22.60 0.61 0.23
C ASN A 516 23.17 0.21 1.60
N ILE A 517 24.46 -0.14 1.67
CA ILE A 517 25.14 -0.47 2.94
C ILE A 517 25.52 0.85 3.62
N PRO A 518 25.08 1.10 4.86
CA PRO A 518 25.50 2.28 5.62
C PRO A 518 27.01 2.28 5.87
N GLU A 519 27.64 3.45 5.80
CA GLU A 519 29.10 3.61 5.97
C GLU A 519 29.62 3.02 7.29
N LYS A 520 28.83 3.13 8.36
CA LYS A 520 29.15 2.58 9.69
C LYS A 520 29.23 1.05 9.71
N LEU A 521 28.52 0.38 8.81
CA LEU A 521 28.42 -1.09 8.77
C LEU A 521 29.43 -1.73 7.83
N THR A 522 30.10 -0.97 6.96
CA THR A 522 31.03 -1.49 5.95
C THR A 522 32.10 -2.41 6.54
N ASN A 523 32.62 -2.09 7.73
CA ASN A 523 33.68 -2.86 8.39
C ASN A 523 33.20 -4.16 9.07
N VAL A 524 31.90 -4.28 9.33
CA VAL A 524 31.29 -5.46 9.98
C VAL A 524 30.40 -6.25 9.03
N ALA A 525 30.32 -5.83 7.78
CA ALA A 525 29.52 -6.44 6.74
C ALA A 525 30.31 -7.49 5.94
N ASN A 526 29.59 -8.38 5.29
CA ASN A 526 30.15 -9.42 4.43
C ASN A 526 30.44 -8.96 2.98
N TYR A 527 30.53 -7.65 2.73
CA TYR A 527 30.85 -7.09 1.42
C TYR A 527 32.37 -6.89 1.29
N SER A 528 32.97 -7.46 0.25
CA SER A 528 34.39 -7.25 -0.07
C SER A 528 34.53 -6.21 -1.18
N PRO A 529 35.10 -5.02 -0.92
CA PRO A 529 35.35 -4.01 -1.94
C PRO A 529 36.34 -4.46 -3.02
N HIS A 530 37.29 -5.32 -2.67
CA HIS A 530 38.31 -5.82 -3.60
C HIS A 530 37.71 -6.77 -4.64
N GLU A 531 36.89 -7.71 -4.19
CA GLU A 531 36.20 -8.68 -5.06
C GLU A 531 34.90 -8.11 -5.65
N LYS A 532 34.47 -6.92 -5.21
CA LYS A 532 33.20 -6.27 -5.55
C LYS A 532 31.97 -7.19 -5.37
N MET A 533 32.01 -8.08 -4.37
CA MET A 533 30.97 -9.07 -4.11
C MET A 533 30.81 -9.37 -2.62
N PHE A 534 29.68 -9.99 -2.28
CA PHE A 534 29.42 -10.50 -0.94
C PHE A 534 30.09 -11.87 -0.75
N VAL A 535 30.95 -11.96 0.26
CA VAL A 535 31.70 -13.16 0.64
C VAL A 535 31.16 -13.66 1.97
N TYR A 536 30.61 -14.88 2.00
CA TYR A 536 30.14 -15.49 3.25
C TYR A 536 31.31 -16.23 3.93
N PRO A 537 31.77 -15.79 5.12
CA PRO A 537 32.90 -16.42 5.82
C PRO A 537 32.59 -17.86 6.25
N SER A 538 33.63 -18.65 6.50
CA SER A 538 33.48 -20.02 7.00
C SER A 538 32.69 -20.09 8.32
N SER A 539 32.09 -21.26 8.58
CA SER A 539 31.32 -21.47 9.83
C SER A 539 32.17 -21.23 11.08
N GLU A 540 33.46 -21.53 11.04
CA GLU A 540 34.41 -21.31 12.14
C GLU A 540 34.67 -19.83 12.42
N LYS A 541 34.80 -19.01 11.37
CA LYS A 541 34.94 -17.56 11.52
C LYS A 541 33.65 -16.95 12.07
N LEU A 542 32.50 -17.39 11.56
CA LEU A 542 31.19 -16.90 12.00
C LEU A 542 30.91 -17.22 13.47
N LYS A 543 31.30 -18.40 13.96
CA LYS A 543 31.15 -18.81 15.37
C LYS A 543 31.93 -17.95 16.37
N LYS A 544 32.93 -17.17 15.92
CA LYS A 544 33.70 -16.27 16.79
C LYS A 544 32.94 -14.99 17.14
N TYR A 545 31.96 -14.60 16.31
CA TYR A 545 31.16 -13.41 16.57
C TYR A 545 30.12 -13.70 17.66
N LYS A 546 29.97 -12.76 18.58
CA LYS A 546 29.02 -12.85 19.68
C LYS A 546 27.59 -12.56 19.21
N VAL A 547 27.46 -11.65 18.25
CA VAL A 547 26.19 -11.23 17.68
C VAL A 547 26.24 -11.30 16.16
N ILE A 548 25.31 -12.03 15.56
CA ILE A 548 25.11 -12.04 14.10
C ILE A 548 23.77 -11.37 13.79
N VAL A 549 23.77 -10.40 12.87
CA VAL A 549 22.59 -9.67 12.42
C VAL A 549 22.32 -10.00 10.95
N ALA A 550 21.15 -10.57 10.64
CA ALA A 550 20.80 -11.02 9.29
C ALA A 550 19.30 -10.91 9.02
N THR A 551 18.87 -10.89 7.76
CA THR A 551 17.43 -11.04 7.47
C THR A 551 16.95 -12.46 7.74
N LEU A 552 15.65 -12.68 7.96
CA LEU A 552 15.06 -14.01 8.19
C LEU A 552 15.49 -15.03 7.11
N ALA A 553 15.35 -14.66 5.83
CA ALA A 553 15.78 -15.50 4.72
C ALA A 553 17.31 -15.71 4.68
N CYS A 554 18.10 -14.69 5.00
CA CYS A 554 19.57 -14.80 4.98
C CYS A 554 20.09 -15.71 6.10
N ALA A 555 19.45 -15.68 7.28
CA ALA A 555 19.75 -16.58 8.39
C ALA A 555 19.55 -18.06 8.03
N GLY A 556 18.73 -18.37 7.02
CA GLY A 556 18.61 -19.71 6.44
C GLY A 556 19.93 -20.28 5.89
N LYS A 557 20.93 -19.44 5.60
CA LYS A 557 22.30 -19.89 5.25
C LYS A 557 23.02 -20.52 6.44
N LEU A 558 22.80 -20.04 7.67
CA LEU A 558 23.37 -20.62 8.89
C LEU A 558 22.82 -22.02 9.15
N VAL A 559 21.52 -22.23 8.86
CA VAL A 559 20.89 -23.56 8.91
C VAL A 559 21.52 -24.48 7.85
N THR A 560 21.70 -23.98 6.63
CA THR A 560 22.34 -24.73 5.52
C THR A 560 23.78 -25.12 5.85
N ALA A 561 24.51 -24.27 6.57
CA ALA A 561 25.87 -24.53 7.04
C ALA A 561 25.96 -25.48 8.24
N ASP A 562 24.81 -26.00 8.70
CA ASP A 562 24.70 -26.94 9.82
C ASP A 562 25.39 -26.44 11.10
N PHE A 563 25.06 -25.21 11.49
CA PHE A 563 25.45 -24.70 12.79
C PHE A 563 24.92 -25.61 13.90
N ALA A 564 25.75 -25.83 14.92
CA ALA A 564 25.38 -26.69 16.05
C ALA A 564 24.12 -26.14 16.73
N LEU A 565 23.18 -27.05 17.04
CA LEU A 565 21.98 -26.72 17.80
C LEU A 565 22.38 -26.05 19.13
N ASN A 566 21.69 -24.95 19.47
CA ASN A 566 21.95 -24.12 20.65
C ASN A 566 23.30 -23.38 20.65
N HIS A 567 24.03 -23.32 19.53
CA HIS A 567 25.12 -22.35 19.41
C HIS A 567 24.58 -20.95 19.70
N PHE A 568 23.45 -20.58 19.06
CA PHE A 568 22.70 -19.40 19.43
C PHE A 568 21.81 -19.67 20.64
N THR A 569 22.18 -19.08 21.76
CA THR A 569 21.42 -19.13 23.02
C THR A 569 20.16 -18.28 22.96
N HIS A 570 20.21 -17.16 22.22
CA HIS A 570 19.10 -16.22 22.08
C HIS A 570 18.88 -15.88 20.61
N ILE A 571 17.62 -15.86 20.18
CA ILE A 571 17.20 -15.38 18.86
C ILE A 571 16.23 -14.23 19.09
N PHE A 572 16.59 -13.05 18.59
CA PHE A 572 15.74 -11.86 18.60
C PHE A 572 15.18 -11.64 17.21
N VAL A 573 13.85 -11.64 17.09
CA VAL A 573 13.15 -11.29 15.86
C VAL A 573 12.52 -9.91 16.03
N ASP A 574 13.07 -8.89 15.38
CA ASP A 574 12.42 -7.57 15.30
C ASP A 574 11.49 -7.49 14.09
N GLU A 575 10.47 -6.64 14.19
CA GLU A 575 9.40 -6.51 13.20
C GLU A 575 8.71 -7.84 12.84
N ALA A 576 8.58 -8.75 13.82
CA ALA A 576 7.98 -10.08 13.63
C ALA A 576 6.52 -10.04 13.12
N GLY A 577 5.83 -8.91 13.34
CA GLY A 577 4.48 -8.67 12.80
C GLY A 577 4.43 -8.59 11.27
N GLN A 578 5.55 -8.29 10.61
CA GLN A 578 5.65 -8.12 9.15
C GLN A 578 5.99 -9.42 8.41
N SER A 579 6.52 -10.42 9.11
CA SER A 579 6.95 -11.68 8.49
C SER A 579 5.81 -12.69 8.40
N LEU A 580 5.86 -13.56 7.39
CA LEU A 580 5.03 -14.76 7.37
C LEU A 580 5.39 -15.64 8.57
N GLU A 581 4.42 -16.38 9.11
CA GLU A 581 4.70 -17.30 10.19
C GLU A 581 5.78 -18.36 9.82
N PRO A 582 5.71 -19.05 8.66
CA PRO A 582 6.78 -19.95 8.22
C PRO A 582 8.13 -19.24 8.00
N GLU A 583 8.13 -17.96 7.65
CA GLU A 583 9.36 -17.17 7.46
C GLU A 583 10.05 -16.89 8.79
N CYS A 584 9.27 -16.54 9.81
CA CYS A 584 9.75 -16.32 11.17
C CYS A 584 10.44 -17.57 11.75
N LEU A 585 10.00 -18.76 11.31
CA LEU A 585 10.56 -20.04 11.74
C LEU A 585 11.88 -20.43 11.06
N ILE A 586 12.26 -19.81 9.94
CA ILE A 586 13.51 -20.14 9.20
C ILE A 586 14.75 -20.15 10.12
N PRO A 587 15.04 -19.10 10.92
CA PRO A 587 16.20 -19.09 11.81
C PRO A 587 15.97 -19.87 13.11
N VAL A 588 14.72 -20.13 13.49
CA VAL A 588 14.39 -20.83 14.75
C VAL A 588 14.63 -22.33 14.58
N VAL A 589 14.07 -22.89 13.50
CA VAL A 589 14.10 -24.32 13.21
C VAL A 589 15.48 -24.71 12.68
N GLY A 590 16.20 -25.50 13.46
CA GLY A 590 17.53 -26.02 13.10
C GLY A 590 18.72 -25.26 13.67
N LEU A 591 18.52 -24.11 14.33
CA LEU A 591 19.57 -23.40 15.07
C LEU A 591 19.35 -23.43 16.60
N MET A 592 18.09 -23.56 17.04
CA MET A 592 17.70 -23.49 18.43
C MET A 592 16.89 -24.72 18.85
N SER A 593 17.03 -25.14 20.10
CA SER A 593 16.15 -26.12 20.75
C SER A 593 15.45 -25.50 21.97
N PRO A 594 14.26 -26.02 22.36
CA PRO A 594 13.55 -25.52 23.54
C PRO A 594 14.39 -25.74 24.79
N TRP A 595 14.24 -24.86 25.77
CA TRP A 595 14.79 -25.12 27.10
C TRP A 595 14.14 -26.37 27.70
N ASP A 596 14.98 -27.30 28.17
CA ASP A 596 14.57 -28.52 28.84
C ASP A 596 15.23 -28.56 30.23
N PRO A 597 14.43 -28.53 31.32
CA PRO A 597 14.96 -28.56 32.69
C PRO A 597 15.79 -29.80 32.99
N LYS A 598 15.62 -30.89 32.22
CA LYS A 598 16.33 -32.16 32.43
C LYS A 598 17.69 -32.21 31.71
N LYS A 599 17.95 -31.29 30.78
CA LYS A 599 19.21 -31.24 30.02
C LYS A 599 20.12 -30.15 30.56
N ALA A 600 21.42 -30.46 30.66
CA ALA A 600 22.43 -29.48 31.01
C ALA A 600 22.59 -28.47 29.85
N GLY A 601 22.38 -27.18 30.13
CA GLY A 601 22.55 -26.09 29.18
C GLY A 601 21.52 -24.98 29.38
N PRO A 602 21.79 -23.76 28.89
CA PRO A 602 20.88 -22.63 29.10
C PRO A 602 19.58 -22.76 28.30
N GLY A 603 19.48 -23.65 27.30
CA GLY A 603 18.35 -23.76 26.38
C GLY A 603 18.16 -22.51 25.51
N GLY A 604 17.37 -22.62 24.45
CA GLY A 604 17.08 -21.49 23.57
C GLY A 604 16.05 -20.52 24.15
N HIS A 605 16.31 -19.21 24.01
CA HIS A 605 15.33 -18.16 24.29
C HIS A 605 14.96 -17.44 22.99
N LEU A 606 13.69 -17.53 22.58
CA LEU A 606 13.14 -16.83 21.43
C LEU A 606 12.42 -15.56 21.88
N ILE A 607 12.79 -14.42 21.30
CA ILE A 607 12.16 -13.12 21.57
C ILE A 607 11.55 -12.63 20.26
N LEU A 608 10.24 -12.38 20.26
CA LEU A 608 9.52 -11.82 19.12
C LEU A 608 9.06 -10.41 19.45
N ALA A 609 9.47 -9.44 18.66
CA ALA A 609 9.13 -8.05 18.84
C ALA A 609 8.47 -7.49 17.59
N GLY A 610 7.40 -6.73 17.78
CA GLY A 610 6.70 -6.12 16.65
C GLY A 610 5.43 -5.41 17.09
N ASP A 611 4.64 -5.04 16.09
CA ASP A 611 3.32 -4.46 16.28
C ASP A 611 2.30 -5.18 15.38
N PRO A 612 1.40 -6.01 15.93
CA PRO A 612 0.38 -6.71 15.14
C PRO A 612 -0.67 -5.77 14.54
N LYS A 613 -0.75 -4.50 14.99
CA LYS A 613 -1.67 -3.49 14.45
C LYS A 613 -1.07 -2.65 13.31
N GLN A 614 0.21 -2.87 12.97
CA GLN A 614 0.86 -2.31 11.78
C GLN A 614 0.84 -3.31 10.62
N LEU A 615 1.48 -2.95 9.50
CA LEU A 615 1.53 -3.77 8.29
C LEU A 615 2.04 -5.19 8.56
N GLY A 616 1.27 -6.17 8.08
CA GLY A 616 1.65 -7.58 8.03
C GLY A 616 2.30 -7.97 6.69
N PRO A 617 2.60 -9.27 6.49
CA PRO A 617 3.16 -9.76 5.23
C PRO A 617 2.20 -9.53 4.06
N VAL A 618 2.78 -9.29 2.88
CA VAL A 618 2.02 -9.06 1.63
C VAL A 618 1.74 -10.40 0.96
N ILE A 619 0.46 -10.80 0.92
CA ILE A 619 -0.01 -12.02 0.26
C ILE A 619 -0.64 -11.68 -1.09
N ARG A 620 -0.29 -12.43 -2.14
CA ARG A 620 -0.82 -12.26 -3.49
C ARG A 620 -2.01 -13.19 -3.74
N SER A 621 -1.93 -14.42 -3.26
CA SER A 621 -2.96 -15.44 -3.47
C SER A 621 -4.20 -15.14 -2.61
N ARG A 622 -5.35 -15.02 -3.28
CA ARG A 622 -6.64 -14.79 -2.62
C ARG A 622 -7.03 -15.96 -1.71
N LEU A 623 -6.73 -17.20 -2.12
CA LEU A 623 -6.97 -18.39 -1.28
C LEU A 623 -6.07 -18.37 -0.06
N ALA A 624 -4.77 -18.06 -0.24
CA ALA A 624 -3.85 -17.99 0.89
C ALA A 624 -4.26 -16.92 1.91
N GLN A 625 -4.73 -15.76 1.43
CA GLN A 625 -5.27 -14.70 2.27
C GLN A 625 -6.58 -15.10 2.95
N HIS A 626 -7.47 -15.82 2.26
CA HIS A 626 -8.73 -16.30 2.84
C HIS A 626 -8.50 -17.23 4.04
N TYR A 627 -7.44 -18.05 3.97
CA TYR A 627 -7.03 -18.97 5.03
C TYR A 627 -5.94 -18.38 5.96
N HIS A 628 -5.85 -17.06 6.04
CA HIS A 628 -5.07 -16.32 7.04
C HIS A 628 -3.54 -16.52 6.98
N LEU A 629 -2.96 -16.75 5.79
CA LEU A 629 -1.50 -16.72 5.62
C LEU A 629 -0.92 -15.32 5.92
N ASP A 630 -1.73 -14.27 5.87
CA ASP A 630 -1.38 -12.89 6.20
C ASP A 630 -1.24 -12.61 7.71
N VAL A 631 -1.55 -13.58 8.57
CA VAL A 631 -1.38 -13.48 10.02
C VAL A 631 0.03 -13.94 10.40
N SER A 632 0.78 -13.06 11.04
CA SER A 632 2.14 -13.36 11.53
C SER A 632 2.13 -14.28 12.75
N LEU A 633 3.26 -14.93 13.03
CA LEU A 633 3.43 -15.74 14.25
C LEU A 633 3.18 -14.91 15.51
N LEU A 634 3.65 -13.66 15.54
CA LEU A 634 3.44 -12.74 16.67
C LEU A 634 1.94 -12.48 16.89
N GLU A 635 1.22 -12.13 15.83
CA GLU A 635 -0.22 -11.83 15.88
C GLU A 635 -1.02 -13.06 16.33
N ARG A 636 -0.75 -14.24 15.75
CA ARG A 636 -1.42 -15.47 16.15
C ARG A 636 -1.17 -15.85 17.60
N LEU A 637 0.08 -15.71 18.09
CA LEU A 637 0.41 -16.03 19.48
C LEU A 637 -0.31 -15.08 20.44
N MET A 638 -0.43 -13.79 20.12
CA MET A 638 -1.15 -12.83 20.95
C MET A 638 -2.64 -13.14 21.10
N ASP A 639 -3.24 -13.77 20.08
CA ASP A 639 -4.64 -14.19 20.08
C ASP A 639 -4.84 -15.60 20.64
N TYR A 640 -3.79 -16.30 21.10
CA TYR A 640 -3.87 -17.70 21.53
C TYR A 640 -3.17 -17.99 22.86
N GLY A 641 -3.76 -18.88 23.65
CA GLY A 641 -3.12 -19.48 24.83
C GLY A 641 -2.71 -18.45 25.89
N PRO A 642 -1.49 -18.56 26.48
CA PRO A 642 -1.10 -17.80 27.66
C PRO A 642 -0.79 -16.30 27.40
N TYR A 643 -0.79 -15.88 26.13
CA TYR A 643 -0.52 -14.49 25.75
C TYR A 643 -1.79 -13.65 25.58
N GLN A 644 -2.96 -14.29 25.61
CA GLN A 644 -4.23 -13.57 25.54
C GLN A 644 -4.34 -12.59 26.72
N ARG A 645 -4.99 -11.47 26.43
CA ARG A 645 -5.26 -10.47 27.45
C ARG A 645 -6.18 -11.05 28.52
N MET A 646 -5.76 -10.93 29.78
CA MET A 646 -6.52 -11.45 30.91
C MET A 646 -7.79 -10.63 31.15
N ALA A 647 -8.77 -11.19 31.87
CA ALA A 647 -10.05 -10.54 32.15
C ALA A 647 -9.92 -9.20 32.90
N ASN A 648 -8.81 -8.97 33.61
CA ASN A 648 -8.49 -7.71 34.27
C ASN A 648 -8.01 -6.61 33.31
N GLY A 649 -7.93 -6.89 32.00
CA GLY A 649 -7.46 -5.96 31.00
C GLY A 649 -5.94 -5.84 30.91
N TYR A 650 -5.15 -6.75 31.49
CA TYR A 650 -3.69 -6.72 31.36
C TYR A 650 -3.14 -8.00 30.72
N TYR A 651 -1.96 -7.87 30.11
CA TYR A 651 -1.20 -9.03 29.64
C TYR A 651 -0.36 -9.60 30.78
N ASN A 652 -0.01 -10.88 30.70
CA ASN A 652 0.98 -11.46 31.62
C ASN A 652 2.37 -10.86 31.30
N PRO A 653 2.92 -9.97 32.16
CA PRO A 653 4.16 -9.25 31.86
C PRO A 653 5.37 -10.18 31.73
N GLN A 654 5.31 -11.38 32.30
CA GLN A 654 6.37 -12.38 32.26
C GLN A 654 6.48 -13.06 30.90
N MET A 655 5.45 -12.97 30.06
CA MET A 655 5.39 -13.58 28.72
C MET A 655 5.24 -12.54 27.61
N LEU A 656 4.45 -11.49 27.85
CA LEU A 656 4.24 -10.39 26.91
C LEU A 656 4.32 -9.06 27.64
N THR A 657 5.11 -8.12 27.12
CA THR A 657 5.07 -6.72 27.58
C THR A 657 4.67 -5.79 26.45
N LYS A 658 3.63 -4.98 26.71
CA LYS A 658 3.17 -3.89 25.83
C LYS A 658 3.83 -2.59 26.26
N LEU A 659 4.48 -1.89 25.33
CA LEU A 659 5.04 -0.57 25.57
C LEU A 659 3.97 0.51 25.39
N LEU A 660 3.88 1.46 26.32
CA LEU A 660 2.79 2.45 26.35
C LEU A 660 3.24 3.88 26.01
N LYS A 661 4.42 4.28 26.47
CA LYS A 661 4.93 5.66 26.27
C LYS A 661 5.43 5.87 24.84
N ASN A 662 4.77 6.74 24.08
CA ASN A 662 5.18 7.16 22.74
C ASN A 662 6.14 8.36 22.83
N PHE A 663 7.33 8.21 22.26
CA PHE A 663 8.40 9.23 22.26
C PHE A 663 8.57 9.93 20.90
N ARG A 664 7.66 9.70 19.94
CA ARG A 664 7.83 10.11 18.54
C ARG A 664 7.00 11.32 18.16
N SER A 665 5.69 11.24 18.41
CA SER A 665 4.69 12.05 17.71
C SER A 665 4.01 13.03 18.67
N HIS A 666 3.58 14.17 18.14
CA HIS A 666 2.68 15.08 18.84
C HIS A 666 1.34 14.40 19.19
N GLY A 667 0.70 14.81 20.30
CA GLY A 667 -0.54 14.20 20.81
C GLY A 667 -1.67 14.17 19.78
N ASP A 668 -1.89 15.30 19.09
CA ASP A 668 -2.92 15.41 18.04
C ASP A 668 -2.75 14.41 16.88
N ILE A 669 -1.50 14.06 16.53
CA ILE A 669 -1.22 13.11 15.45
C ILE A 669 -1.57 11.68 15.86
N ILE A 670 -1.32 11.34 17.13
CA ILE A 670 -1.52 9.97 17.64
C ILE A 670 -2.92 9.73 18.20
N GLU A 671 -3.72 10.77 18.42
CA GLU A 671 -5.07 10.70 19.01
C GLU A 671 -5.94 9.63 18.31
N VAL A 672 -6.12 9.71 16.98
CA VAL A 672 -6.94 8.74 16.24
C VAL A 672 -6.34 7.33 16.22
N PRO A 673 -5.03 7.13 15.90
CA PRO A 673 -4.44 5.80 15.99
C PRO A 673 -4.54 5.18 17.39
N ASN A 674 -4.36 5.97 18.45
CA ASN A 674 -4.42 5.52 19.83
C ASN A 674 -5.81 4.97 20.17
N GLU A 675 -6.87 5.73 19.89
CA GLU A 675 -8.26 5.31 20.12
C GLU A 675 -8.63 4.06 19.30
N MET A 676 -8.22 4.02 18.02
CA MET A 676 -8.72 3.01 17.06
C MET A 676 -7.96 1.68 17.12
N PHE A 677 -6.66 1.69 17.45
CA PHE A 677 -5.81 0.50 17.38
C PHE A 677 -5.22 0.06 18.72
N TYR A 678 -5.13 0.98 19.69
CA TYR A 678 -4.40 0.76 20.94
C TYR A 678 -5.24 1.07 22.19
N GLU A 679 -6.57 1.15 22.03
CA GLU A 679 -7.56 1.29 23.11
C GLU A 679 -7.40 2.56 23.97
N GLY A 680 -6.74 3.58 23.43
CA GLY A 680 -6.48 4.84 24.16
C GLY A 680 -5.35 4.75 25.19
N GLU A 681 -4.60 3.64 25.23
CA GLU A 681 -3.58 3.41 26.26
C GLU A 681 -2.23 4.10 26.01
N LEU A 682 -1.97 4.59 24.79
CA LEU A 682 -0.69 5.24 24.47
C LEU A 682 -0.57 6.59 25.17
N GLN A 683 0.60 6.82 25.78
CA GLN A 683 0.92 8.03 26.53
C GLN A 683 1.91 8.89 25.75
N VAL A 684 1.63 10.20 25.62
CA VAL A 684 2.49 11.12 24.86
C VAL A 684 3.68 11.55 25.72
N HIS A 685 4.87 11.16 25.30
CA HIS A 685 6.16 11.45 25.95
C HIS A 685 7.23 11.89 24.93
N GLY A 686 6.82 12.31 23.73
CA GLY A 686 7.73 12.85 22.72
C GLY A 686 8.42 14.12 23.19
N ASP A 687 9.67 14.32 22.78
CA ASP A 687 10.42 15.55 23.07
C ASP A 687 9.65 16.75 22.52
N GLU A 688 9.29 17.69 23.39
CA GLU A 688 8.53 18.89 23.02
C GLU A 688 9.28 19.77 22.02
N LEU A 689 10.62 19.78 22.05
CA LEU A 689 11.42 20.55 21.11
C LEU A 689 11.21 20.05 19.67
N ILE A 690 11.04 18.74 19.49
CA ILE A 690 10.83 18.12 18.18
C ILE A 690 9.34 18.14 17.83
N THR A 691 8.49 17.58 18.70
CA THR A 691 7.06 17.39 18.44
C THR A 691 6.30 18.71 18.28
N HIS A 692 6.70 19.77 18.98
CA HIS A 692 6.07 21.09 18.88
C HIS A 692 6.80 22.05 17.92
N SER A 693 7.85 21.59 17.22
CA SER A 693 8.64 22.43 16.31
C SER A 693 7.82 23.10 15.20
N MET A 694 6.74 22.44 14.76
CA MET A 694 5.91 22.90 13.64
C MET A 694 4.59 23.55 14.05
N VAL A 695 4.30 23.64 15.35
CA VAL A 695 2.99 24.07 15.88
C VAL A 695 2.64 25.55 15.57
N HIS A 696 3.64 26.37 15.26
CA HIS A 696 3.49 27.77 14.90
C HIS A 696 3.77 28.06 13.42
N TRP A 697 3.98 27.03 12.58
CA TRP A 697 4.28 27.19 11.16
C TRP A 697 3.22 28.04 10.45
N GLU A 698 3.65 28.95 9.57
CA GLU A 698 2.85 30.01 8.95
C GLU A 698 1.62 29.45 8.23
N GLU A 699 1.78 28.37 7.48
CA GLU A 699 0.77 27.71 6.65
C GLU A 699 -0.26 26.86 7.42
N LEU A 700 -0.18 26.78 8.75
CA LEU A 700 -1.17 26.04 9.55
C LEU A 700 -2.53 26.76 9.55
N PRO A 701 -3.64 26.07 9.26
CA PRO A 701 -4.99 26.64 9.36
C PRO A 701 -5.30 27.18 10.76
N ARG A 702 -4.82 26.47 11.78
CA ARG A 702 -4.93 26.88 13.18
C ARG A 702 -3.59 26.67 13.90
N LYS A 703 -3.04 27.75 14.46
CA LYS A 703 -1.86 27.69 15.33
C LYS A 703 -2.17 26.80 16.54
N GLY A 704 -1.21 25.96 16.95
CA GLY A 704 -1.46 24.99 18.02
C GLY A 704 -1.75 23.56 17.52
N CYS A 705 -2.20 23.40 16.27
CA CYS A 705 -2.62 22.10 15.74
C CYS A 705 -1.70 21.66 14.59
N PRO A 706 -0.80 20.67 14.79
CA PRO A 706 0.12 20.19 13.77
C PRO A 706 -0.52 19.17 12.80
N LEU A 707 -1.77 19.43 12.42
CA LEU A 707 -2.52 18.64 11.45
C LEU A 707 -3.00 19.57 10.34
N ILE A 708 -2.90 19.09 9.10
CA ILE A 708 -3.55 19.72 7.96
C ILE A 708 -4.25 18.62 7.16
N PHE A 709 -5.54 18.79 6.92
CA PHE A 709 -6.24 18.08 5.86
C PHE A 709 -6.54 19.07 4.74
N HIS A 710 -5.81 18.97 3.63
CA HIS A 710 -6.02 19.74 2.42
C HIS A 710 -6.98 18.99 1.50
N SER A 711 -8.21 19.50 1.41
CA SER A 711 -9.28 19.00 0.57
C SER A 711 -9.02 19.33 -0.90
N VAL A 712 -8.83 18.30 -1.71
CA VAL A 712 -8.59 18.41 -3.16
C VAL A 712 -9.65 17.60 -3.91
N LEU A 713 -10.35 18.26 -4.83
CA LEU A 713 -11.29 17.62 -5.77
C LEU A 713 -10.59 17.42 -7.13
N GLY A 714 -9.64 16.48 -7.18
CA GLY A 714 -8.84 16.22 -8.38
C GLY A 714 -9.42 15.15 -9.31
N ARG A 715 -8.66 14.78 -10.34
CA ARG A 715 -9.01 13.73 -11.30
C ARG A 715 -8.10 12.51 -11.12
N ASP A 716 -8.70 11.32 -11.14
CA ASP A 716 -7.95 10.06 -11.06
C ASP A 716 -7.56 9.61 -12.47
N LEU A 717 -6.35 9.95 -12.90
CA LEU A 717 -5.85 9.64 -14.24
C LEU A 717 -4.99 8.35 -14.27
N ARG A 718 -4.86 7.78 -15.47
CA ARG A 718 -3.95 6.69 -15.82
C ARG A 718 -3.26 7.04 -17.12
N GLU A 719 -2.06 6.50 -17.35
CA GLU A 719 -1.30 6.73 -18.58
C GLU A 719 -0.73 5.42 -19.14
N SER A 720 -0.59 5.40 -20.47
CA SER A 720 -0.02 4.29 -21.25
C SER A 720 -0.61 2.91 -20.91
N SER A 721 0.22 1.91 -20.61
CA SER A 721 -0.22 0.58 -20.19
C SER A 721 -0.29 0.42 -18.66
N CYS A 722 0.00 1.47 -17.90
CA CYS A 722 0.11 1.40 -16.45
C CYS A 722 -1.28 1.41 -15.78
N PRO A 723 -1.67 0.37 -15.02
CA PRO A 723 -2.97 0.35 -14.34
C PRO A 723 -2.97 1.16 -13.04
N SER A 724 -1.86 1.80 -12.65
CA SER A 724 -1.78 2.61 -11.43
C SER A 724 -2.33 4.01 -11.67
N TYR A 725 -3.10 4.52 -10.71
CA TYR A 725 -3.67 5.86 -10.76
C TYR A 725 -2.68 6.94 -10.31
N PHE A 726 -2.89 8.16 -10.79
CA PHE A 726 -2.27 9.38 -10.29
C PHE A 726 -3.26 10.54 -10.35
N ASN A 727 -3.04 11.56 -9.53
CA ASN A 727 -3.90 12.73 -9.41
C ASN A 727 -3.02 13.98 -9.53
N PRO A 728 -3.01 14.65 -10.70
CA PRO A 728 -2.18 15.82 -10.95
C PRO A 728 -2.41 16.93 -9.93
N GLU A 729 -3.67 17.17 -9.55
CA GLU A 729 -4.04 18.24 -8.62
C GLU A 729 -3.47 18.00 -7.23
N GLU A 730 -3.54 16.76 -6.72
CA GLU A 730 -2.87 16.39 -5.47
C GLU A 730 -1.34 16.54 -5.56
N VAL A 731 -0.71 16.17 -6.69
CA VAL A 731 0.75 16.34 -6.87
C VAL A 731 1.14 17.80 -6.72
N LYS A 732 0.40 18.71 -7.35
CA LYS A 732 0.69 20.16 -7.27
C LYS A 732 0.62 20.67 -5.83
N VAL A 733 -0.42 20.30 -5.07
CA VAL A 733 -0.55 20.66 -3.64
C VAL A 733 0.61 20.10 -2.82
N VAL A 734 0.97 18.82 -3.03
CA VAL A 734 2.08 18.18 -2.32
C VAL A 734 3.38 18.93 -2.56
N VAL A 735 3.70 19.25 -3.83
CA VAL A 735 4.93 19.96 -4.17
C VAL A 735 4.91 21.38 -3.60
N SER A 736 3.77 22.07 -3.62
CA SER A 736 3.61 23.40 -2.99
C SER A 736 3.95 23.38 -1.50
N TYR A 737 3.47 22.38 -0.77
CA TYR A 737 3.82 22.21 0.64
C TYR A 737 5.31 21.90 0.84
N VAL A 738 5.91 21.05 0.01
CA VAL A 738 7.35 20.75 0.10
C VAL A 738 8.17 22.02 -0.08
N VAL A 739 7.85 22.84 -1.08
CA VAL A 739 8.54 24.11 -1.32
C VAL A 739 8.36 25.06 -0.14
N SER A 740 7.13 25.19 0.37
CA SER A 740 6.81 26.05 1.52
C SER A 740 7.52 25.59 2.80
N LEU A 741 7.70 24.29 2.99
CA LEU A 741 8.45 23.73 4.14
C LEU A 741 9.95 23.98 4.03
N LEU A 742 10.51 23.93 2.82
CA LEU A 742 11.95 24.18 2.59
C LEU A 742 12.31 25.67 2.64
N GLN A 743 11.39 26.53 2.21
CA GLN A 743 11.56 28.00 2.23
C GLN A 743 11.19 28.61 3.58
N GLY A 744 10.19 28.04 4.26
CA GLY A 744 9.65 28.56 5.51
C GLY A 744 10.62 28.41 6.69
N LYS A 745 10.64 29.40 7.57
CA LYS A 745 11.20 29.24 8.91
C LYS A 745 10.14 28.53 9.75
N SER A 746 10.46 27.41 10.37
CA SER A 746 9.57 26.85 11.40
C SER A 746 9.33 27.91 12.49
N GLY A 747 8.19 27.88 13.16
CA GLY A 747 7.84 28.92 14.14
C GLY A 747 8.74 28.99 15.38
N ARG A 748 9.78 28.14 15.48
CA ARG A 748 10.87 28.23 16.47
C ARG A 748 12.26 28.43 15.84
N GLY A 749 12.36 28.78 14.55
CA GLY A 749 13.62 29.08 13.88
C GLY A 749 14.44 27.88 13.39
N VAL A 750 13.90 26.65 13.43
CA VAL A 750 14.52 25.45 12.85
C VAL A 750 14.31 25.44 11.33
N GLN A 751 15.40 25.34 10.56
CA GLN A 751 15.32 25.15 9.12
C GLN A 751 15.06 23.67 8.80
N ILE A 752 14.03 23.40 7.98
CA ILE A 752 13.66 22.04 7.57
C ILE A 752 14.53 21.65 6.38
N ARG A 753 15.14 20.47 6.43
CA ARG A 753 15.91 19.92 5.30
C ARG A 753 15.06 18.91 4.54
N GLY A 754 15.42 18.62 3.28
CA GLY A 754 14.65 17.68 2.46
C GLY A 754 14.55 16.29 3.10
N LYS A 755 15.61 15.81 3.74
CA LYS A 755 15.61 14.53 4.48
C LYS A 755 14.64 14.46 5.67
N ASP A 756 14.19 15.60 6.17
CA ASP A 756 13.26 15.69 7.30
C ASP A 756 11.79 15.55 6.84
N ILE A 757 11.55 15.51 5.52
CA ILE A 757 10.23 15.39 4.87
C ILE A 757 10.06 13.99 4.25
N GLY A 758 8.89 13.38 4.49
CA GLY A 758 8.49 12.13 3.82
C GLY A 758 7.13 12.27 3.14
N ILE A 759 7.01 11.73 1.94
CA ILE A 759 5.76 11.71 1.17
C ILE A 759 5.31 10.27 0.96
N VAL A 760 4.12 9.93 1.44
CA VAL A 760 3.52 8.60 1.30
C VAL A 760 2.36 8.68 0.32
N SER A 761 2.34 7.79 -0.66
CA SER A 761 1.18 7.59 -1.52
C SER A 761 0.95 6.10 -1.80
N PRO A 762 -0.32 5.64 -1.81
CA PRO A 762 -0.65 4.24 -2.06
C PRO A 762 -0.43 3.82 -3.52
N TYR A 763 -0.34 4.77 -4.44
CA TYR A 763 -0.19 4.50 -5.88
C TYR A 763 1.23 4.81 -6.34
N ARG A 764 1.88 3.81 -6.95
CA ARG A 764 3.26 3.94 -7.41
C ARG A 764 3.41 5.01 -8.48
N LYS A 765 2.41 5.18 -9.36
CA LYS A 765 2.46 6.22 -10.39
C LYS A 765 2.43 7.63 -9.81
N GLN A 766 1.63 7.85 -8.76
CA GLN A 766 1.64 9.10 -8.00
C GLN A 766 3.02 9.37 -7.41
N VAL A 767 3.66 8.37 -6.79
CA VAL A 767 5.03 8.51 -6.25
C VAL A 767 6.02 8.93 -7.33
N LEU A 768 5.95 8.32 -8.52
CA LEU A 768 6.84 8.67 -9.63
C LEU A 768 6.63 10.08 -10.15
N LYS A 769 5.36 10.51 -10.31
CA LYS A 769 5.03 11.89 -10.72
C LYS A 769 5.50 12.91 -9.69
N ILE A 770 5.33 12.62 -8.40
CA ILE A 770 5.85 13.47 -7.31
C ILE A 770 7.38 13.55 -7.35
N ARG A 771 8.09 12.42 -7.48
CA ARG A 771 9.55 12.41 -7.59
C ARG A 771 10.02 13.22 -8.79
N SER A 772 9.42 13.00 -9.96
CA SER A 772 9.76 13.74 -11.18
C SER A 772 9.52 15.25 -11.03
N ALA A 773 8.40 15.66 -10.41
CA ALA A 773 8.08 17.06 -10.16
C ALA A 773 9.00 17.73 -9.12
N LEU A 774 9.55 16.97 -8.17
CA LEU A 774 10.56 17.46 -7.22
C LEU A 774 11.94 17.57 -7.87
N GLU A 775 12.32 16.57 -8.67
CA GLU A 775 13.60 16.54 -9.40
C GLU A 775 13.70 17.70 -10.40
N SER A 776 12.62 18.03 -11.12
CA SER A 776 12.61 19.17 -12.06
C SER A 776 12.81 20.52 -11.36
N ARG A 777 12.58 20.59 -10.05
CA ARG A 777 12.82 21.76 -9.20
C ARG A 777 14.15 21.68 -8.42
N GLY A 778 14.99 20.69 -8.72
CA GLY A 778 16.29 20.48 -8.05
C GLY A 778 16.19 19.92 -6.62
N ILE A 779 15.04 19.35 -6.23
CA ILE A 779 14.81 18.79 -4.89
C ILE A 779 15.00 17.28 -4.94
N HIS A 780 16.16 16.79 -4.45
CA HIS A 780 16.51 15.36 -4.49
C HIS A 780 16.48 14.67 -3.12
N GLU A 781 16.54 15.41 -2.01
CA GLU A 781 16.65 14.84 -0.66
C GLU A 781 15.30 14.33 -0.08
N VAL A 782 14.18 14.76 -0.65
CA VAL A 782 12.84 14.40 -0.14
C VAL A 782 12.51 12.97 -0.53
N THR A 783 12.18 12.14 0.45
CA THR A 783 11.77 10.76 0.18
C THR A 783 10.29 10.73 -0.17
N ALA A 784 9.93 10.21 -1.35
CA ALA A 784 8.55 9.88 -1.71
C ALA A 784 8.45 8.37 -1.98
N GLY A 785 7.42 7.68 -1.48
CA GLY A 785 7.36 6.20 -1.48
C GLY A 785 6.00 5.64 -1.07
N SER A 786 5.87 4.31 -1.09
CA SER A 786 4.65 3.63 -0.60
C SER A 786 4.66 3.51 0.93
N THR A 787 3.52 3.16 1.53
CA THR A 787 3.43 2.94 2.99
C THR A 787 4.41 1.86 3.47
N GLU A 788 4.62 0.82 2.67
CA GLU A 788 5.57 -0.27 2.93
C GLU A 788 7.02 0.24 2.99
N GLU A 789 7.44 1.12 2.07
CA GLU A 789 8.80 1.69 2.05
C GLU A 789 9.10 2.54 3.30
N PHE A 790 8.07 3.17 3.88
CA PHE A 790 8.18 3.99 5.09
C PHE A 790 8.05 3.20 6.39
N GLN A 791 7.81 1.88 6.34
CA GLN A 791 7.74 1.08 7.54
C GLN A 791 9.09 1.03 8.26
N GLY A 792 9.07 1.23 9.58
CA GLY A 792 10.28 1.37 10.41
C GLY A 792 11.00 2.73 10.27
N GLN A 793 10.69 3.53 9.25
CA GLN A 793 11.19 4.89 9.11
C GLN A 793 10.30 5.90 9.84
N GLU A 794 10.82 7.11 10.04
CA GLU A 794 10.13 8.26 10.62
C GLU A 794 10.69 9.55 10.03
N ARG A 795 9.86 10.60 9.98
CA ARG A 795 10.25 11.93 9.46
C ARG A 795 9.66 13.02 10.35
N LEU A 796 10.28 14.21 10.30
CA LEU A 796 9.77 15.36 11.05
C LEU A 796 8.37 15.73 10.55
N VAL A 797 8.24 15.82 9.23
CA VAL A 797 7.00 16.11 8.52
C VAL A 797 6.64 14.94 7.60
N MET A 798 5.38 14.51 7.65
CA MET A 798 4.83 13.54 6.68
C MET A 798 3.72 14.19 5.87
N ILE A 799 3.74 13.94 4.57
CA ILE A 799 2.67 14.30 3.64
C ILE A 799 2.07 13.01 3.08
N ILE A 800 0.75 12.85 3.17
CA ILE A 800 0.02 11.70 2.63
C ILE A 800 -0.82 12.18 1.45
N SER A 801 -0.59 11.64 0.25
CA SER A 801 -1.43 11.87 -0.94
C SER A 801 -2.30 10.63 -1.17
N THR A 802 -3.62 10.81 -1.14
CA THR A 802 -4.58 9.70 -1.23
C THR A 802 -4.95 9.30 -2.66
N VAL A 803 -4.73 10.21 -3.61
CA VAL A 803 -4.99 10.11 -5.06
C VAL A 803 -6.48 10.04 -5.40
N ARG A 804 -7.20 9.10 -4.80
CA ARG A 804 -8.56 8.74 -5.23
C ARG A 804 -9.57 9.86 -4.98
N SER A 805 -10.09 10.39 -6.07
CA SER A 805 -11.05 11.49 -6.16
C SER A 805 -12.30 11.14 -6.98
N ASP A 806 -12.42 9.89 -7.44
CA ASP A 806 -13.50 9.43 -8.33
C ASP A 806 -14.92 9.74 -7.82
N LYS A 807 -15.72 10.38 -8.68
CA LYS A 807 -17.12 10.77 -8.47
C LYS A 807 -18.09 9.64 -8.86
N ASN A 808 -17.64 8.60 -9.57
CA ASN A 808 -18.50 7.56 -10.13
C ASN A 808 -18.73 6.43 -9.12
N LEU A 809 -19.80 6.61 -8.33
CA LEU A 809 -20.19 5.68 -7.26
C LEU A 809 -20.84 4.38 -7.76
N LEU A 810 -21.00 4.11 -9.06
CA LEU A 810 -21.76 2.91 -9.49
C LEU A 810 -21.21 2.10 -10.66
N GLN A 811 -20.33 2.60 -11.53
CA GLN A 811 -19.69 1.74 -12.54
C GLN A 811 -18.24 1.36 -12.17
N ASN A 812 -18.05 0.05 -12.02
CA ASN A 812 -16.82 -0.70 -11.81
C ASN A 812 -16.27 -0.81 -10.37
N ASP A 813 -16.14 -2.07 -9.98
CA ASP A 813 -15.56 -2.68 -8.78
C ASP A 813 -16.26 -2.51 -7.42
N PHE A 814 -17.23 -3.38 -7.18
CA PHE A 814 -17.73 -3.79 -5.87
C PHE A 814 -16.65 -4.35 -4.90
N ARG A 815 -15.35 -4.36 -5.28
CA ARG A 815 -14.23 -4.80 -4.42
C ARG A 815 -13.05 -3.83 -4.29
N HIS A 816 -12.89 -2.78 -5.12
CA HIS A 816 -11.58 -2.09 -5.25
C HIS A 816 -11.55 -0.55 -5.19
N ARG A 817 -12.64 0.15 -4.88
CA ARG A 817 -12.68 1.63 -5.03
C ARG A 817 -11.77 2.47 -4.14
N ILE A 818 -11.49 2.00 -2.93
CA ILE A 818 -10.46 2.58 -2.05
C ILE A 818 -9.24 1.64 -1.97
N GLY A 819 -9.43 0.36 -2.32
CA GLY A 819 -8.43 -0.69 -2.37
C GLY A 819 -7.43 -0.61 -1.22
N PHE A 820 -6.26 -0.04 -1.53
CA PHE A 820 -5.14 0.14 -0.62
C PHE A 820 -5.47 0.97 0.64
N LEU A 821 -6.31 1.99 0.52
CA LEU A 821 -6.66 2.93 1.60
C LEU A 821 -7.67 2.35 2.62
N LYS A 822 -8.33 1.22 2.32
CA LYS A 822 -9.28 0.52 3.22
C LYS A 822 -8.54 -0.33 4.25
N ASN A 823 -7.27 -0.64 3.99
CA ASN A 823 -6.47 -1.41 4.92
C ASN A 823 -6.13 -0.56 6.15
N HIS A 824 -6.74 -0.90 7.28
CA HIS A 824 -6.57 -0.21 8.54
C HIS A 824 -5.12 -0.26 9.07
N LYS A 825 -4.36 -1.34 8.80
CA LYS A 825 -2.93 -1.45 9.15
C LYS A 825 -2.09 -0.44 8.36
N ARG A 826 -2.40 -0.22 7.07
CA ARG A 826 -1.73 0.80 6.22
C ARG A 826 -2.02 2.22 6.69
N PHE A 827 -3.28 2.51 7.02
CA PHE A 827 -3.66 3.79 7.63
C PHE A 827 -2.85 4.07 8.89
N ASN A 828 -2.79 3.10 9.81
CA ASN A 828 -2.06 3.23 11.06
C ASN A 828 -0.56 3.50 10.83
N VAL A 829 0.09 2.75 9.91
CA VAL A 829 1.50 2.99 9.58
C VAL A 829 1.69 4.40 9.01
N ALA A 830 0.92 4.80 8.00
CA ALA A 830 1.09 6.08 7.30
C ALA A 830 0.95 7.28 8.24
N VAL A 831 -0.07 7.30 9.10
CA VAL A 831 -0.34 8.40 10.04
C VAL A 831 0.72 8.48 11.15
N THR A 832 1.22 7.34 11.64
CA THR A 832 2.16 7.27 12.78
C THR A 832 3.64 7.46 12.42
N ARG A 833 3.94 7.90 11.19
CA ARG A 833 5.31 8.21 10.73
C ARG A 833 5.77 9.63 11.08
N ALA A 834 4.82 10.55 11.27
CA ALA A 834 5.11 11.96 11.53
C ALA A 834 5.54 12.19 12.99
N LYS A 835 6.58 13.00 13.18
CA LYS A 835 6.98 13.48 14.52
C LYS A 835 6.26 14.77 14.91
N ALA A 836 6.28 15.77 14.02
CA ALA A 836 5.91 17.14 14.35
C ALA A 836 4.78 17.72 13.49
N LEU A 837 4.58 17.23 12.26
CA LEU A 837 3.51 17.72 11.38
C LEU A 837 3.03 16.61 10.45
N LEU A 838 1.70 16.46 10.34
CA LEU A 838 1.06 15.57 9.39
C LEU A 838 0.17 16.39 8.44
N ILE A 839 0.45 16.29 7.14
CA ILE A 839 -0.34 16.89 6.06
C ILE A 839 -0.99 15.77 5.28
N ILE A 840 -2.29 15.85 5.07
CA ILE A 840 -3.07 14.88 4.28
C ILE A 840 -3.67 15.66 3.12
N VAL A 841 -3.40 15.20 1.90
CA VAL A 841 -3.92 15.77 0.65
C VAL A 841 -4.84 14.72 0.03
N GLY A 842 -6.11 15.07 -0.14
CA GLY A 842 -7.08 14.11 -0.66
C GLY A 842 -8.51 14.60 -0.75
N ASN A 843 -9.37 13.79 -1.37
CA ASN A 843 -10.79 14.06 -1.50
C ASN A 843 -11.56 13.58 -0.23
N PRO A 844 -12.12 14.50 0.57
CA PRO A 844 -12.82 14.13 1.80
C PRO A 844 -14.10 13.32 1.55
N TYR A 845 -14.77 13.51 0.41
CA TYR A 845 -16.00 12.79 0.07
C TYR A 845 -15.75 11.31 -0.26
N THR A 846 -14.58 10.99 -0.82
CA THR A 846 -14.15 9.61 -1.05
C THR A 846 -13.75 8.96 0.28
N LEU A 847 -12.91 9.66 1.04
CA LEU A 847 -12.32 9.17 2.28
C LEU A 847 -13.35 8.97 3.41
N ARG A 848 -14.47 9.71 3.44
CA ARG A 848 -15.54 9.53 4.45
C ARG A 848 -16.15 8.13 4.48
N SER A 849 -16.01 7.37 3.39
CA SER A 849 -16.58 6.02 3.29
C SER A 849 -15.79 4.97 4.10
N ASP A 850 -14.53 5.26 4.46
CA ASP A 850 -13.74 4.42 5.35
C ASP A 850 -13.82 4.92 6.81
N ARG A 851 -13.91 3.98 7.75
CA ARG A 851 -14.10 4.28 9.18
C ARG A 851 -12.89 5.03 9.78
N CYS A 852 -11.66 4.66 9.42
CA CYS A 852 -10.45 5.24 9.97
C CYS A 852 -10.25 6.65 9.43
N TRP A 853 -10.36 6.81 8.12
CA TRP A 853 -10.27 8.12 7.47
C TRP A 853 -11.37 9.07 7.92
N LYS A 854 -12.62 8.59 8.06
CA LYS A 854 -13.72 9.39 8.61
C LYS A 854 -13.43 9.89 10.03
N ARG A 855 -12.87 9.06 10.90
CA ARG A 855 -12.51 9.47 12.27
C ARG A 855 -11.45 10.58 12.25
N LEU A 856 -10.44 10.45 11.38
CA LEU A 856 -9.39 11.45 11.22
C LEU A 856 -9.91 12.77 10.61
N LEU A 857 -10.77 12.69 9.60
CA LEU A 857 -11.48 13.84 9.02
C LEU A 857 -12.28 14.61 10.08
N ASN A 858 -13.04 13.89 10.91
CA ASN A 858 -13.81 14.48 11.99
C ASN A 858 -12.92 15.17 13.05
N LEU A 859 -11.74 14.59 13.34
CA LEU A 859 -10.77 15.23 14.21
C LEU A 859 -10.23 16.53 13.60
N CYS A 860 -9.87 16.51 12.32
CA CYS A 860 -9.40 17.70 11.61
C CYS A 860 -10.46 18.80 11.57
N LEU A 861 -11.73 18.45 11.33
CA LEU A 861 -12.86 19.40 11.42
C LEU A 861 -13.00 19.99 12.83
N LYS A 862 -13.02 19.15 13.87
CA LYS A 862 -13.17 19.58 15.26
C LYS A 862 -12.03 20.51 15.70
N LYS A 863 -10.79 20.26 15.24
CA LYS A 863 -9.63 21.08 15.58
C LYS A 863 -9.47 22.31 14.67
N GLY A 864 -10.24 22.45 13.59
CA GLY A 864 -10.09 23.54 12.62
C GLY A 864 -8.84 23.40 11.76
N ALA A 865 -8.48 22.18 11.40
CA ALA A 865 -7.28 21.79 10.64
C ALA A 865 -7.57 21.53 9.15
N MET A 866 -8.74 21.95 8.65
CA MET A 866 -9.12 21.79 7.25
C MET A 866 -8.60 22.97 6.40
N ARG A 867 -8.22 22.70 5.15
CA ARG A 867 -7.82 23.69 4.13
C ARG A 867 -8.27 23.22 2.75
N GLY A 868 -8.36 24.12 1.76
CA GLY A 868 -8.79 23.78 0.41
C GLY A 868 -10.32 23.79 0.30
N VAL A 869 -10.86 22.97 -0.61
CA VAL A 869 -12.30 22.98 -0.91
C VAL A 869 -13.13 22.71 0.34
N GLU A 870 -14.11 23.57 0.61
CA GLU A 870 -15.00 23.44 1.77
C GLU A 870 -15.67 22.06 1.80
N TYR A 871 -15.46 21.36 2.90
CA TYR A 871 -16.09 20.07 3.19
C TYR A 871 -17.14 20.26 4.28
N ASN A 872 -18.39 20.02 3.93
CA ASN A 872 -19.51 20.03 4.86
C ASN A 872 -20.35 18.75 4.66
N ASP A 873 -20.54 17.95 5.70
CA ASP A 873 -21.42 16.76 5.71
C ASP A 873 -22.54 16.89 6.75
N GLY A 874 -22.81 18.12 7.23
CA GLY A 874 -23.87 18.42 8.18
C GLY A 874 -25.27 18.40 7.54
N ASP A 875 -26.31 18.25 8.36
CA ASP A 875 -27.70 18.19 7.89
C ASP A 875 -28.12 19.46 7.14
N ASP A 876 -27.58 20.63 7.50
CA ASP A 876 -27.84 21.89 6.81
C ASP A 876 -27.30 21.88 5.37
N HIS A 877 -26.15 21.25 5.13
CA HIS A 877 -25.61 21.08 3.78
C HIS A 877 -26.46 20.12 2.94
N ILE A 878 -26.97 19.05 3.56
CA ILE A 878 -27.89 18.13 2.88
C ILE A 878 -29.20 18.83 2.50
N ARG A 879 -29.75 19.67 3.38
CA ARG A 879 -30.94 20.47 3.08
C ARG A 879 -30.71 21.47 1.94
N GLU A 880 -29.55 22.12 1.93
CA GLU A 880 -29.20 23.05 0.85
C GLU A 880 -29.00 22.32 -0.50
N LEU A 881 -28.40 21.12 -0.49
CA LEU A 881 -28.30 20.29 -1.70
C LEU A 881 -29.67 19.86 -2.20
N GLU A 882 -30.55 19.38 -1.31
CA GLU A 882 -31.93 19.01 -1.65
C GLU A 882 -32.66 20.17 -2.33
N ARG A 883 -32.64 21.36 -1.73
CA ARG A 883 -33.21 22.59 -2.30
C ARG A 883 -32.65 22.92 -3.69
N ARG A 884 -31.33 22.75 -3.89
CA ARG A 884 -30.69 22.98 -5.21
C ARG A 884 -31.11 21.97 -6.27
N PHE A 885 -31.29 20.70 -5.90
CA PHE A 885 -31.79 19.69 -6.83
C PHE A 885 -33.25 19.94 -7.21
N GLU A 886 -34.10 20.35 -6.25
CA GLU A 886 -35.48 20.79 -6.49
C GLU A 886 -35.50 21.99 -7.46
N ASN A 887 -34.67 23.00 -7.20
CA ASN A 887 -34.58 24.18 -8.06
C ASN A 887 -34.04 23.85 -9.46
N ALA A 888 -33.22 22.81 -9.61
CA ALA A 888 -32.76 22.30 -10.89
C ALA A 888 -33.82 21.44 -11.63
N GLY A 889 -34.93 21.06 -10.97
CA GLY A 889 -35.95 20.17 -11.52
C GLY A 889 -35.47 18.73 -11.71
N ILE A 890 -34.42 18.32 -10.99
CA ILE A 890 -33.81 17.00 -11.13
C ILE A 890 -34.40 16.08 -10.08
N GLY A 891 -35.18 15.09 -10.51
CA GLY A 891 -35.88 14.14 -9.64
C GLY A 891 -37.37 14.40 -9.43
N GLU A 892 -37.96 15.44 -10.05
CA GLU A 892 -39.40 15.78 -9.93
C GLU A 892 -40.33 14.77 -10.67
N CYS A 893 -39.84 14.09 -11.71
CA CYS A 893 -40.59 13.11 -12.51
C CYS A 893 -39.78 11.81 -12.68
N LEU A 894 -39.57 11.07 -11.57
CA LEU A 894 -38.92 9.76 -11.64
C LEU A 894 -39.79 8.77 -12.43
N SER A 895 -39.17 7.95 -13.28
CA SER A 895 -39.90 6.84 -13.89
C SER A 895 -40.38 5.86 -12.81
N PRO A 896 -41.42 5.05 -13.07
CA PRO A 896 -41.88 4.02 -12.13
C PRO A 896 -40.75 3.09 -11.66
N GLU A 897 -39.76 2.82 -12.52
CA GLU A 897 -38.60 2.00 -12.20
C GLU A 897 -37.63 2.71 -11.23
N TYR A 898 -37.32 3.98 -11.47
CA TYR A 898 -36.46 4.77 -10.57
C TYR A 898 -37.12 5.03 -9.21
N GLN A 899 -38.44 5.09 -9.17
CA GLN A 899 -39.18 5.16 -7.91
C GLN A 899 -39.02 3.87 -7.09
N LEU A 900 -39.01 2.70 -7.74
CA LEU A 900 -38.73 1.42 -7.09
C LEU A 900 -37.28 1.28 -6.63
N VAL A 901 -36.32 1.90 -7.33
CA VAL A 901 -34.91 1.99 -6.89
C VAL A 901 -34.77 2.90 -5.67
N PHE A 902 -35.39 4.07 -5.67
CA PHE A 902 -35.41 4.97 -4.52
C PHE A 902 -36.02 4.32 -3.28
N GLU A 903 -37.13 3.60 -3.44
CA GLU A 903 -37.77 2.84 -2.35
C GLU A 903 -36.96 1.61 -1.91
N GLY A 904 -35.84 1.31 -2.57
CA GLY A 904 -34.98 0.16 -2.27
C GLY A 904 -35.65 -1.18 -2.51
N LYS A 905 -36.65 -1.23 -3.40
CA LYS A 905 -37.37 -2.43 -3.87
C LYS A 905 -36.63 -3.13 -5.00
N ILE A 906 -35.90 -2.39 -5.82
CA ILE A 906 -35.02 -2.92 -6.89
C ILE A 906 -33.56 -2.56 -6.56
N PRO A 907 -32.62 -3.53 -6.60
CA PRO A 907 -31.19 -3.25 -6.48
C PRO A 907 -30.67 -2.51 -7.71
N ILE A 908 -29.77 -1.54 -7.51
CA ILE A 908 -29.25 -0.68 -8.58
C ILE A 908 -28.55 -1.49 -9.67
N SER A 909 -27.93 -2.62 -9.27
CA SER A 909 -27.27 -3.54 -10.19
C SER A 909 -28.19 -4.10 -11.29
N GLN A 910 -29.51 -4.17 -11.07
CA GLN A 910 -30.46 -4.68 -12.07
C GLN A 910 -30.81 -3.67 -13.16
N MET A 911 -30.73 -2.35 -12.91
CA MET A 911 -30.99 -1.32 -13.94
C MET A 911 -29.78 -1.07 -14.84
N THR A 912 -28.56 -1.18 -14.31
CA THR A 912 -27.31 -1.10 -15.10
C THR A 912 -27.03 -2.29 -16.02
N LEU A 913 -27.90 -3.31 -16.06
CA LEU A 913 -27.71 -4.54 -16.85
C LEU A 913 -28.22 -4.46 -18.30
N GLN A 914 -28.72 -3.31 -18.77
CA GLN A 914 -29.25 -3.18 -20.14
C GLN A 914 -28.28 -2.62 -21.20
N GLU A 915 -27.06 -2.26 -20.84
CA GLU A 915 -25.99 -1.98 -21.81
C GLU A 915 -24.67 -2.64 -21.38
N GLU A 916 -24.59 -3.96 -21.53
CA GLU A 916 -23.32 -4.67 -21.54
C GLU A 916 -22.83 -4.87 -22.98
N PRO A 917 -21.63 -4.40 -23.36
CA PRO A 917 -21.01 -4.84 -24.59
C PRO A 917 -20.60 -6.32 -24.50
N GLN A 918 -20.93 -7.07 -25.55
CA GLN A 918 -20.88 -8.55 -25.70
C GLN A 918 -19.55 -9.29 -25.42
N TRP A 919 -18.48 -8.66 -24.95
CA TRP A 919 -17.15 -9.28 -24.91
C TRP A 919 -16.75 -9.94 -23.58
N ARG A 920 -17.70 -10.31 -22.70
CA ARG A 920 -17.39 -10.81 -21.34
C ARG A 920 -17.77 -12.27 -21.01
N GLU A 921 -17.87 -13.15 -22.00
CA GLU A 921 -17.93 -14.60 -21.74
C GLU A 921 -16.58 -15.34 -21.88
N GLU A 922 -15.46 -14.67 -22.13
CA GLU A 922 -14.15 -15.33 -22.14
C GLU A 922 -13.10 -14.53 -21.34
N LEU A 923 -12.91 -14.87 -20.06
CA LEU A 923 -11.62 -14.90 -19.31
C LEU A 923 -11.79 -15.20 -17.81
#